data_AF-A0A7L4QJ26-F1
#
_entry.id   AF-A0A7L4QJ26-F1
#
_cell.length_a   1.000
_cell.length_b   1.000
_cell.length_c   1.000
_cell.angle_alpha   90.00
_cell.angle_beta   90.00
_cell.angle_gamma   90.00
#
_symmetry.space_group_name_H-M   'P 1'
#
loop_
_entity.id
_entity.type
_entity.pdbx_description
1 polymer ?
#
loop_
_entity_poly.entity_id
_entity_poly.type
_entity_poly.pdbx_seq_one_letter_code
_entity_poly.pdbx_strand_id
1 'polypeptide(L)'
;LLFVNTRQMAETLSSRFNLMEMNFIDVHHSSLSKETRIDVETRFKNGEIKGIVCTSSMELGIDVGAVDLVIQYGSPRQVSKLLQRVGRAGHKTYLVSKGVILASDEEICESAVIAKNALNYRIERSLIPEKPLDVLSHQIIGLSMESNEVSIDEAFSLFKKSYPYRNMSLEEFWRVLYFLESIKLIWINNGITYKRSKQGMFYYFENLSMIPDTKQYRVVEVGTGSSLGVLDENFIVSNIEVGGNFIVRGRTWKVLNIEEERIEVTETRSVGAIPSWEGELIPVPLFVSRDVHEIFDDGSKIEELPLTKDTKQILCDLLDDQSKYFSYSKDSLVIEDIGEFVILHIFNGSKANDTLGRVITSLLAQRFGESMGMRTDPYHIMIKFPPGIKDGGTVVKNTLIELNEDHVIPILDIVLKNTPLFEWKMIQIAKRFGVVRANSEKYLMKNILKLYRNTPLYEETLNELYHDKLEIEPVKEFIRNIKNGKINIVINKNNEPSTFSKYLLEGSSFELLYPKRPDKEIIKYLKKRLLEKRVTVACLHCRNWKTTLSVNNFDDNPQCPQCSARYIGILRRREDLEIVRKGQKGKLDEEEKKTLKEIKDSADLILPYGKKAIIVLAGIGIGPRTAKRILAKDRKNEEDLFRDILSAERVYARTKMFWQSNKQ
;
A
#
# COMPACT_ATOMS: atom_id res chain seq x y z
N LEU A 1 24.37 -3.75 -25.03
CA LEU A 1 23.03 -3.49 -24.41
C LEU A 1 23.24 -2.87 -23.03
N LEU A 2 22.48 -1.83 -22.68
CA LEU A 2 22.48 -1.21 -21.35
C LEU A 2 21.15 -1.53 -20.64
N PHE A 3 21.17 -2.41 -19.65
CA PHE A 3 19.99 -2.78 -18.88
C PHE A 3 19.77 -1.85 -17.69
N VAL A 4 18.51 -1.52 -17.45
CA VAL A 4 18.03 -0.81 -16.26
C VAL A 4 16.86 -1.57 -15.63
N ASN A 5 16.59 -1.33 -14.35
CA ASN A 5 15.50 -2.02 -13.64
C ASN A 5 14.11 -1.42 -13.90
N THR A 6 14.01 -0.13 -14.26
CA THR A 6 12.72 0.55 -14.45
C THR A 6 12.63 1.27 -15.79
N ARG A 7 11.41 1.41 -16.31
CA ARG A 7 11.13 2.16 -17.54
C ARG A 7 11.53 3.63 -17.39
N GLN A 8 11.28 4.21 -16.23
CA GLN A 8 11.66 5.60 -15.93
C GLN A 8 13.17 5.82 -15.99
N MET A 9 13.97 4.87 -15.48
CA MET A 9 15.42 4.95 -15.56
C MET A 9 15.89 4.88 -17.02
N ALA A 10 15.27 4.03 -17.84
CA ALA A 10 15.58 3.93 -19.27
C ALA A 10 15.35 5.28 -19.99
N GLU A 11 14.20 5.88 -19.77
CA GLU A 11 13.83 7.19 -20.32
C GLU A 11 14.75 8.31 -19.82
N THR A 12 15.09 8.29 -18.52
CA THR A 12 15.99 9.29 -17.91
C THR A 12 17.38 9.21 -18.52
N LEU A 13 17.96 8.01 -18.62
CA LEU A 13 19.28 7.82 -19.23
C LEU A 13 19.26 8.17 -20.73
N SER A 14 18.24 7.74 -21.47
CA SER A 14 18.08 8.09 -22.89
C SER A 14 18.00 9.61 -23.09
N SER A 15 17.24 10.32 -22.26
CA SER A 15 17.20 11.78 -22.28
C SER A 15 18.58 12.42 -22.02
N ARG A 16 19.36 11.88 -21.08
CA ARG A 16 20.73 12.36 -20.83
C ARG A 16 21.68 12.08 -21.99
N PHE A 17 21.61 10.91 -22.60
CA PHE A 17 22.41 10.58 -23.78
C PHE A 17 22.07 11.47 -24.98
N ASN A 18 20.79 11.79 -25.18
CA ASN A 18 20.36 12.73 -26.23
C ASN A 18 20.90 14.14 -25.98
N LEU A 19 20.90 14.62 -24.72
CA LEU A 19 21.52 15.91 -24.36
C LEU A 19 23.03 15.94 -24.58
N MET A 20 23.68 14.77 -24.53
CA MET A 20 25.10 14.59 -24.84
C MET A 20 25.36 14.32 -26.33
N GLU A 21 24.33 14.44 -27.19
CA GLU A 21 24.38 14.19 -28.63
C GLU A 21 24.84 12.75 -29.01
N MET A 22 24.63 11.79 -28.10
CA MET A 22 24.95 10.37 -28.30
C MET A 22 23.87 9.66 -29.12
N ASN A 23 23.64 10.13 -30.34
CA ASN A 23 22.56 9.68 -31.24
C ASN A 23 22.68 8.21 -31.71
N PHE A 24 23.74 7.50 -31.30
CA PHE A 24 23.94 6.08 -31.57
C PHE A 24 23.36 5.17 -30.46
N ILE A 25 22.70 5.73 -29.44
CA ILE A 25 22.02 4.99 -28.38
C ILE A 25 20.52 5.27 -28.45
N ASP A 26 19.70 4.20 -28.48
CA ASP A 26 18.24 4.31 -28.47
C ASP A 26 17.61 3.60 -27.26
N VAL A 27 16.31 3.72 -27.06
CA VAL A 27 15.57 3.15 -25.91
C VAL A 27 14.62 2.03 -26.33
N HIS A 28 14.51 1.00 -25.48
CA HIS A 28 13.61 -0.12 -25.72
C HIS A 28 12.93 -0.62 -24.43
N HIS A 29 11.61 -0.46 -24.34
CA HIS A 29 10.80 -1.06 -23.27
C HIS A 29 9.35 -1.34 -23.72
N SER A 30 8.63 -2.14 -22.93
CA SER A 30 7.28 -2.63 -23.26
C SER A 30 6.22 -1.56 -23.51
N SER A 31 6.40 -0.35 -22.98
CA SER A 31 5.46 0.78 -23.18
C SER A 31 5.62 1.48 -24.53
N LEU A 32 6.64 1.14 -25.34
CA LEU A 32 6.78 1.65 -26.70
C LEU A 32 5.85 0.88 -27.65
N SER A 33 5.40 1.55 -28.72
CA SER A 33 4.60 0.91 -29.75
C SER A 33 5.37 -0.26 -30.39
N LYS A 34 4.62 -1.21 -30.96
CA LYS A 34 5.21 -2.36 -31.63
C LYS A 34 6.11 -1.91 -32.79
N GLU A 35 5.66 -0.91 -33.54
CA GLU A 35 6.37 -0.34 -34.68
C GLU A 35 7.71 0.27 -34.25
N THR A 36 7.72 1.07 -33.17
CA THR A 36 8.95 1.67 -32.62
C THR A 36 9.92 0.61 -32.13
N ARG A 37 9.42 -0.44 -31.46
CA ARG A 37 10.29 -1.54 -31.00
C ARG A 37 10.95 -2.27 -32.16
N ILE A 38 10.20 -2.59 -33.20
CA ILE A 38 10.73 -3.25 -34.41
C ILE A 38 11.75 -2.36 -35.12
N ASP A 39 11.51 -1.05 -35.21
CA ASP A 39 12.46 -0.10 -35.79
C ASP A 39 13.81 -0.11 -35.03
N VAL A 40 13.76 0.05 -33.71
CA VAL A 40 14.97 0.05 -32.85
C VAL A 40 15.72 -1.27 -32.96
N GLU A 41 15.01 -2.42 -32.91
CA GLU A 41 15.61 -3.74 -33.09
C GLU A 41 16.28 -3.88 -34.46
N THR A 42 15.65 -3.38 -35.52
CA THR A 42 16.17 -3.44 -36.90
C THR A 42 17.40 -2.56 -37.06
N ARG A 43 17.35 -1.31 -36.60
CA ARG A 43 18.47 -0.36 -36.66
C ARG A 43 19.68 -0.86 -35.87
N PHE A 44 19.46 -1.50 -34.73
CA PHE A 44 20.53 -2.12 -33.95
C PHE A 44 21.12 -3.34 -34.66
N LYS A 45 20.27 -4.22 -35.23
CA LYS A 45 20.71 -5.37 -36.02
C LYS A 45 21.52 -4.98 -37.26
N ASN A 46 21.15 -3.88 -37.90
CA ASN A 46 21.87 -3.30 -39.05
C ASN A 46 23.14 -2.52 -38.64
N GLY A 47 23.35 -2.29 -37.33
CA GLY A 47 24.50 -1.56 -36.81
C GLY A 47 24.43 -0.04 -36.98
N GLU A 48 23.26 0.51 -37.30
CA GLU A 48 22.98 1.95 -37.42
C GLU A 48 23.04 2.65 -36.05
N ILE A 49 22.60 1.94 -35.00
CA ILE A 49 22.82 2.31 -33.60
C ILE A 49 23.75 1.29 -32.94
N LYS A 50 24.54 1.75 -31.96
CA LYS A 50 25.53 0.93 -31.24
C LYS A 50 25.08 0.51 -29.85
N GLY A 51 24.05 1.14 -29.30
CA GLY A 51 23.55 0.86 -27.96
C GLY A 51 22.03 0.92 -27.88
N ILE A 52 21.47 0.11 -26.97
CA ILE A 52 20.07 0.18 -26.58
C ILE A 52 20.01 0.24 -25.05
N VAL A 53 19.33 1.25 -24.51
CA VAL A 53 18.91 1.31 -23.11
C VAL A 53 17.61 0.52 -22.97
N CYS A 54 17.61 -0.54 -22.17
CA CYS A 54 16.51 -1.49 -22.15
C CYS A 54 16.13 -2.00 -20.77
N THR A 55 14.88 -2.45 -20.65
CA THR A 55 14.34 -3.12 -19.46
C THR A 55 14.31 -4.63 -19.68
N SER A 56 13.53 -5.38 -18.88
CA SER A 56 13.32 -6.82 -19.06
C SER A 56 12.75 -7.23 -20.42
N SER A 57 12.26 -6.27 -21.23
CA SER A 57 11.80 -6.54 -22.61
C SER A 57 12.88 -7.14 -23.51
N MET A 58 14.16 -6.84 -23.25
CA MET A 58 15.30 -7.36 -24.03
C MET A 58 15.99 -8.53 -23.31
N GLU A 59 15.47 -8.98 -22.17
CA GLU A 59 16.08 -10.05 -21.37
C GLU A 59 15.86 -11.43 -22.01
N LEU A 60 14.68 -11.70 -22.56
CA LEU A 60 14.28 -13.02 -23.06
C LEU A 60 14.51 -13.20 -24.56
N GLY A 61 15.29 -14.23 -24.96
CA GLY A 61 15.29 -14.98 -26.23
C GLY A 61 15.29 -14.30 -27.61
N ILE A 62 15.04 -13.00 -27.74
CA ILE A 62 14.98 -12.31 -29.04
C ILE A 62 16.37 -12.17 -29.66
N ASP A 63 16.48 -12.50 -30.95
CA ASP A 63 17.70 -12.34 -31.74
C ASP A 63 17.80 -10.91 -32.28
N VAL A 64 18.46 -10.06 -31.50
CA VAL A 64 18.66 -8.63 -31.83
C VAL A 64 20.02 -8.39 -32.51
N GLY A 65 20.68 -9.44 -33.00
CA GLY A 65 21.99 -9.35 -33.64
C GLY A 65 23.17 -9.54 -32.69
N ALA A 66 24.37 -9.22 -33.17
CA ALA A 66 25.62 -9.49 -32.46
C ALA A 66 25.88 -8.45 -31.35
N VAL A 67 25.46 -8.78 -30.13
CA VAL A 67 25.83 -8.02 -28.92
C VAL A 67 27.17 -8.50 -28.40
N ASP A 68 28.10 -7.59 -28.16
CA ASP A 68 29.45 -7.84 -27.65
C ASP A 68 29.61 -7.52 -26.16
N LEU A 69 28.83 -6.56 -25.65
CA LEU A 69 28.85 -6.14 -24.25
C LEU A 69 27.44 -5.90 -23.68
N VAL A 70 27.25 -6.35 -22.45
CA VAL A 70 26.11 -5.99 -21.60
C VAL A 70 26.59 -5.10 -20.45
N ILE A 71 25.91 -3.99 -20.25
CA ILE A 71 26.10 -3.10 -19.10
C ILE A 71 24.81 -3.14 -18.29
N GLN A 72 24.93 -3.40 -16.99
CA GLN A 72 23.84 -3.36 -16.03
C GLN A 72 23.98 -2.07 -15.21
N TYR A 73 23.00 -1.17 -15.29
CA TYR A 73 22.97 0.06 -14.52
C TYR A 73 22.12 -0.10 -13.26
N GLY A 74 22.76 0.14 -12.11
CA GLY A 74 22.29 -0.22 -10.78
C GLY A 74 22.38 -1.73 -10.53
N SER A 75 22.13 -2.14 -9.28
CA SER A 75 22.13 -3.54 -8.90
C SER A 75 21.18 -4.36 -9.78
N PRO A 76 21.58 -5.55 -10.27
CA PRO A 76 20.67 -6.45 -10.97
C PRO A 76 19.57 -7.04 -10.05
N ARG A 77 19.69 -6.88 -8.72
CA ARG A 77 18.81 -7.37 -7.64
C ARG A 77 18.71 -8.90 -7.52
N GLN A 78 18.84 -9.64 -8.63
CA GLN A 78 18.78 -11.10 -8.72
C GLN A 78 19.88 -11.66 -9.62
N VAL A 79 20.39 -12.84 -9.25
CA VAL A 79 21.44 -13.57 -9.97
C VAL A 79 20.93 -14.09 -11.31
N SER A 80 19.75 -14.71 -11.32
CA SER A 80 19.08 -15.20 -12.54
C SER A 80 18.88 -14.08 -13.58
N LYS A 81 18.47 -12.89 -13.13
CA LYS A 81 18.35 -11.70 -13.97
C LYS A 81 19.68 -11.28 -14.58
N LEU A 82 20.74 -11.21 -13.77
CA LEU A 82 22.07 -10.88 -14.26
C LEU A 82 22.54 -11.89 -15.33
N LEU A 83 22.38 -13.18 -15.08
CA LEU A 83 22.77 -14.25 -16.01
C LEU A 83 22.03 -14.16 -17.35
N GLN A 84 20.71 -13.96 -17.33
CA GLN A 84 19.90 -13.79 -18.55
C GLN A 84 20.33 -12.55 -19.35
N ARG A 85 20.54 -11.42 -18.65
CA ARG A 85 20.96 -10.16 -19.27
C ARG A 85 22.35 -10.27 -19.88
N VAL A 86 23.34 -10.75 -19.13
CA VAL A 86 24.73 -10.91 -19.58
C VAL A 86 24.84 -11.96 -20.68
N GLY A 87 24.03 -13.02 -20.62
CA GLY A 87 23.94 -14.05 -21.66
C GLY A 87 23.54 -13.50 -23.05
N ARG A 88 23.04 -12.27 -23.15
CA ARG A 88 22.83 -11.60 -24.44
C ARG A 88 24.12 -11.22 -25.14
N ALA A 89 25.18 -10.91 -24.41
CA ALA A 89 26.48 -10.64 -24.99
C ALA A 89 27.16 -11.94 -25.42
N GLY A 90 27.74 -11.96 -26.62
CA GLY A 90 28.49 -13.10 -27.13
C GLY A 90 27.62 -14.35 -27.24
N HIS A 91 26.35 -14.23 -27.67
CA HIS A 91 25.36 -15.32 -27.72
C HIS A 91 25.67 -16.37 -28.81
N LYS A 92 26.82 -17.03 -28.67
CA LYS A 92 27.32 -18.14 -29.48
C LYS A 92 28.03 -19.14 -28.57
N THR A 93 27.94 -20.42 -28.87
CA THR A 93 28.47 -21.52 -28.03
C THR A 93 29.98 -21.43 -27.74
N TYR A 94 30.73 -20.71 -28.57
CA TYR A 94 32.18 -20.57 -28.49
C TYR A 94 32.66 -19.18 -28.02
N LEU A 95 31.75 -18.27 -27.67
CA LEU A 95 32.07 -16.93 -27.20
C LEU A 95 31.82 -16.80 -25.70
N VAL A 96 32.61 -15.93 -25.05
CA VAL A 96 32.43 -15.59 -23.63
C VAL A 96 31.53 -14.36 -23.53
N SER A 97 30.45 -14.47 -22.76
CA SER A 97 29.58 -13.35 -22.44
C SER A 97 30.28 -12.34 -21.54
N LYS A 98 30.31 -11.07 -21.95
CA LYS A 98 30.91 -9.96 -21.19
C LYS A 98 29.83 -9.08 -20.58
N GLY A 99 29.91 -8.88 -19.26
CA GLY A 99 29.00 -8.06 -18.48
C GLY A 99 29.75 -7.07 -17.58
N VAL A 100 29.25 -5.84 -17.47
CA VAL A 100 29.74 -4.83 -16.52
C VAL A 100 28.56 -4.35 -15.68
N ILE A 101 28.74 -4.21 -14.37
CA ILE A 101 27.73 -3.61 -13.48
C ILE A 101 28.23 -2.23 -13.06
N LEU A 102 27.39 -1.21 -13.22
CA LEU A 102 27.62 0.15 -12.73
C LEU A 102 26.67 0.38 -11.57
N ALA A 103 27.19 0.42 -10.34
CA ALA A 103 26.41 0.56 -9.12
C ALA A 103 26.71 1.89 -8.42
N SER A 104 25.70 2.45 -7.74
CA SER A 104 25.90 3.49 -6.72
C SER A 104 26.49 2.89 -5.44
N ASP A 105 27.02 3.73 -4.57
CA ASP A 105 27.74 3.35 -3.35
C ASP A 105 26.97 2.33 -2.48
N GLU A 106 25.69 2.56 -2.27
CA GLU A 106 24.80 1.70 -1.48
C GLU A 106 24.49 0.35 -2.16
N GLU A 107 24.68 0.25 -3.47
CA GLU A 107 24.42 -0.95 -4.27
C GLU A 107 25.69 -1.76 -4.59
N ILE A 108 26.89 -1.25 -4.27
CA ILE A 108 28.17 -1.90 -4.62
C ILE A 108 28.22 -3.33 -4.06
N CYS A 109 28.01 -3.50 -2.75
CA CYS A 109 28.15 -4.80 -2.10
C CYS A 109 27.13 -5.81 -2.64
N GLU A 110 25.86 -5.40 -2.77
CA GLU A 110 24.79 -6.22 -3.36
C GLU A 110 25.15 -6.69 -4.77
N SER A 111 25.58 -5.76 -5.62
CA SER A 111 25.96 -6.03 -7.01
C SER A 111 27.13 -7.01 -7.10
N ALA A 112 28.13 -6.83 -6.24
CA ALA A 112 29.31 -7.67 -6.19
C ALA A 112 28.99 -9.10 -5.71
N VAL A 113 28.13 -9.23 -4.69
CA VAL A 113 27.62 -10.52 -4.19
C VAL A 113 26.82 -11.23 -5.29
N ILE A 114 25.95 -10.52 -6.00
CA ILE A 114 25.18 -11.11 -7.12
C ILE A 114 26.11 -11.58 -8.24
N ALA A 115 27.13 -10.78 -8.59
CA ALA A 115 28.12 -11.18 -9.59
C ALA A 115 28.94 -12.40 -9.14
N LYS A 116 29.38 -12.46 -7.87
CA LYS A 116 30.07 -13.62 -7.29
C LYS A 116 29.17 -14.88 -7.35
N ASN A 117 27.92 -14.75 -6.97
CA ASN A 117 26.95 -15.85 -7.02
C ASN A 117 26.65 -16.32 -8.45
N ALA A 118 26.61 -15.40 -9.42
CA ALA A 118 26.47 -15.73 -10.85
C ALA A 118 27.66 -16.56 -11.35
N LEU A 119 28.88 -16.16 -11.00
CA LEU A 119 30.11 -16.90 -11.34
C LEU A 119 30.17 -18.28 -10.67
N ASN A 120 29.55 -18.42 -9.49
CA ASN A 120 29.48 -19.67 -8.72
C ASN A 120 28.22 -20.52 -9.02
N TYR A 121 27.44 -20.18 -10.05
CA TYR A 121 26.20 -20.88 -10.43
C TYR A 121 25.14 -20.97 -9.32
N ARG A 122 25.16 -20.05 -8.34
CA ARG A 122 24.19 -20.00 -7.24
C ARG A 122 23.07 -19.03 -7.59
N ILE A 123 21.95 -19.56 -8.08
CA ILE A 123 20.76 -18.77 -8.47
C ILE A 123 19.62 -18.91 -7.46
N GLU A 124 18.63 -18.02 -7.56
CA GLU A 124 17.39 -18.09 -6.80
C GLU A 124 16.65 -19.42 -7.05
N ARG A 125 15.96 -19.93 -6.03
CA ARG A 125 14.99 -21.02 -6.22
C ARG A 125 13.72 -20.47 -6.87
N SER A 126 13.20 -21.20 -7.85
CA SER A 126 11.86 -20.94 -8.37
C SER A 126 10.83 -21.44 -7.35
N LEU A 127 10.00 -20.53 -6.85
CA LEU A 127 8.86 -20.87 -6.01
C LEU A 127 7.67 -21.14 -6.93
N ILE A 128 7.09 -22.34 -6.81
CA ILE A 128 5.89 -22.73 -7.53
C ILE A 128 4.71 -22.48 -6.58
N PRO A 129 3.67 -21.72 -6.99
CA PRO A 129 2.48 -21.53 -6.17
C PRO A 129 1.87 -22.86 -5.74
N GLU A 130 1.58 -22.99 -4.45
CA GLU A 130 0.85 -24.14 -3.91
C GLU A 130 -0.65 -23.91 -4.08
N LYS A 131 -1.34 -24.90 -4.64
CA LYS A 131 -2.81 -24.92 -4.78
C LYS A 131 -3.44 -23.63 -5.35
N PRO A 132 -3.00 -23.10 -6.51
CA PRO A 132 -3.67 -21.95 -7.12
C PRO A 132 -5.12 -22.31 -7.52
N LEU A 133 -6.09 -21.87 -6.72
CA LEU A 133 -7.47 -22.35 -6.79
C LEU A 133 -8.24 -21.76 -7.98
N ASP A 134 -7.82 -20.60 -8.48
CA ASP A 134 -8.32 -19.99 -9.71
C ASP A 134 -7.93 -20.81 -10.95
N VAL A 135 -6.66 -21.22 -11.04
CA VAL A 135 -6.16 -22.11 -12.09
C VAL A 135 -6.85 -23.47 -11.99
N LEU A 136 -6.98 -24.03 -10.79
CA LEU A 136 -7.72 -25.29 -10.60
C LEU A 136 -9.15 -25.18 -11.09
N SER A 137 -9.83 -24.09 -10.76
CA SER A 137 -11.21 -23.83 -11.18
C SER A 137 -11.37 -23.81 -12.69
N HIS A 138 -10.45 -23.15 -13.38
CA HIS A 138 -10.40 -23.14 -14.83
C HIS A 138 -10.21 -24.54 -15.40
N GLN A 139 -9.26 -25.31 -14.84
CA GLN A 139 -8.96 -26.67 -15.33
C GLN A 139 -10.06 -27.70 -15.03
N ILE A 140 -10.79 -27.57 -13.91
CA ILE A 140 -11.97 -28.41 -13.60
C ILE A 140 -12.99 -28.29 -14.73
N ILE A 141 -13.26 -27.06 -15.18
CA ILE A 141 -14.18 -26.80 -16.28
C ILE A 141 -13.59 -27.32 -17.59
N GLY A 142 -12.28 -27.14 -17.80
CA GLY A 142 -11.55 -27.70 -18.93
C GLY A 142 -11.72 -29.21 -19.11
N LEU A 143 -11.59 -30.00 -18.04
CA LEU A 143 -11.85 -31.46 -18.10
C LEU A 143 -13.27 -31.78 -18.58
N SER A 144 -14.25 -30.98 -18.16
CA SER A 144 -15.63 -31.15 -18.61
C SER A 144 -15.92 -30.65 -20.03
N MET A 145 -14.94 -30.02 -20.69
CA MET A 145 -15.00 -29.71 -22.12
C MET A 145 -14.67 -30.93 -22.98
N GLU A 146 -13.76 -31.79 -22.50
CA GLU A 146 -13.37 -33.04 -23.17
C GLU A 146 -14.41 -34.14 -22.97
N SER A 147 -14.91 -34.28 -21.74
CA SER A 147 -15.94 -35.25 -21.37
C SER A 147 -17.17 -34.54 -20.85
N ASN A 148 -18.36 -34.86 -21.37
CA ASN A 148 -19.58 -34.13 -21.02
C ASN A 148 -19.99 -34.31 -19.53
N GLU A 149 -19.55 -35.40 -18.91
CA GLU A 149 -19.71 -35.70 -17.50
C GLU A 149 -18.39 -36.29 -16.98
N VAL A 150 -17.88 -35.76 -15.87
CA VAL A 150 -16.56 -36.08 -15.33
C VAL A 150 -16.70 -36.66 -13.93
N SER A 151 -16.01 -37.77 -13.65
CA SER A 151 -15.93 -38.35 -12.31
C SER A 151 -15.10 -37.45 -11.37
N ILE A 152 -15.66 -37.13 -10.22
CA ILE A 152 -15.01 -36.27 -9.21
C ILE A 152 -13.73 -36.94 -8.68
N ASP A 153 -13.78 -38.24 -8.42
CA ASP A 153 -12.63 -39.00 -7.91
C ASP A 153 -11.49 -39.11 -8.94
N GLU A 154 -11.84 -39.29 -10.22
CA GLU A 154 -10.85 -39.33 -11.30
C GLU A 154 -10.22 -37.96 -11.52
N ALA A 155 -11.03 -36.89 -11.53
CA ALA A 155 -10.54 -35.52 -11.64
C ALA A 155 -9.61 -35.17 -10.48
N PHE A 156 -9.99 -35.47 -9.24
CA PHE A 156 -9.15 -35.26 -8.06
C PHE A 156 -7.83 -36.03 -8.16
N SER A 157 -7.90 -37.31 -8.53
CA SER A 157 -6.72 -38.16 -8.70
C SER A 157 -5.79 -37.66 -9.80
N LEU A 158 -6.35 -37.08 -10.88
CA LEU A 158 -5.57 -36.46 -11.95
C LEU A 158 -4.88 -35.18 -11.46
N PHE A 159 -5.60 -34.28 -10.80
CA PHE A 159 -5.02 -33.02 -10.32
C PHE A 159 -3.93 -33.25 -9.28
N LYS A 160 -4.08 -34.22 -8.36
CA LYS A 160 -3.02 -34.56 -7.38
C LYS A 160 -1.70 -35.01 -8.02
N LYS A 161 -1.69 -35.47 -9.27
CA LYS A 161 -0.45 -35.82 -9.97
C LYS A 161 0.38 -34.60 -10.36
N SER A 162 -0.22 -33.41 -10.44
CA SER A 162 0.51 -32.19 -10.72
C SER A 162 1.19 -31.64 -9.46
N TYR A 163 2.34 -31.00 -9.63
CA TYR A 163 3.11 -30.47 -8.50
C TYR A 163 2.27 -29.51 -7.63
N PRO A 164 1.55 -28.50 -8.17
CA PRO A 164 0.81 -27.54 -7.33
C PRO A 164 -0.29 -28.14 -6.44
N TYR A 165 -0.90 -29.27 -6.83
CA TYR A 165 -2.02 -29.88 -6.10
C TYR A 165 -1.66 -31.20 -5.39
N ARG A 166 -0.38 -31.58 -5.36
CA ARG A 166 0.09 -32.84 -4.72
C ARG A 166 -0.33 -33.00 -3.26
N ASN A 167 -0.41 -31.88 -2.53
CA ASN A 167 -0.80 -31.81 -1.12
C ASN A 167 -2.27 -31.40 -0.92
N MET A 168 -3.09 -31.40 -1.98
CA MET A 168 -4.51 -31.10 -1.89
C MET A 168 -5.28 -32.26 -1.24
N SER A 169 -6.11 -31.92 -0.27
CA SER A 169 -7.07 -32.84 0.35
C SER A 169 -8.34 -32.92 -0.49
N LEU A 170 -9.07 -34.04 -0.33
CA LEU A 170 -10.35 -34.22 -1.01
C LEU A 170 -11.38 -33.17 -0.55
N GLU A 171 -11.34 -32.79 0.74
CA GLU A 171 -12.22 -31.75 1.30
C GLU A 171 -11.98 -30.37 0.64
N GLU A 172 -10.72 -29.96 0.47
CA GLU A 172 -10.39 -28.73 -0.24
C GLU A 172 -10.89 -28.76 -1.69
N PHE A 173 -10.74 -29.91 -2.37
CA PHE A 173 -11.24 -30.07 -3.74
C PHE A 173 -12.78 -29.93 -3.81
N TRP A 174 -13.49 -30.56 -2.87
CA TRP A 174 -14.95 -30.40 -2.74
C TRP A 174 -15.37 -28.95 -2.49
N ARG A 175 -14.64 -28.22 -1.65
CA ARG A 175 -14.92 -26.78 -1.41
C ARG A 175 -14.84 -25.97 -2.70
N VAL A 176 -13.90 -26.27 -3.59
CA VAL A 176 -13.80 -25.63 -4.91
C VAL A 176 -14.98 -26.03 -5.80
N LEU A 177 -15.34 -27.32 -5.87
CA LEU A 177 -16.51 -27.76 -6.64
C LEU A 177 -17.82 -27.10 -6.19
N TYR A 178 -18.08 -27.08 -4.89
CA TYR A 178 -19.27 -26.41 -4.34
C TYR A 178 -19.25 -24.90 -4.61
N PHE A 179 -18.06 -24.28 -4.57
CA PHE A 179 -17.94 -22.88 -4.96
C PHE A 179 -18.32 -22.67 -6.43
N LEU A 180 -17.79 -23.48 -7.36
CA LEU A 180 -18.11 -23.40 -8.78
C LEU A 180 -19.59 -23.67 -9.09
N GLU A 181 -20.21 -24.59 -8.36
CA GLU A 181 -21.65 -24.82 -8.44
C GLU A 181 -22.45 -23.61 -7.95
N SER A 182 -22.03 -22.98 -6.85
CA SER A 182 -22.71 -21.80 -6.29
C SER A 182 -22.72 -20.60 -7.25
N ILE A 183 -21.68 -20.46 -8.08
CA ILE A 183 -21.56 -19.44 -9.13
C ILE A 183 -22.06 -19.94 -10.50
N LYS A 184 -22.72 -21.11 -10.52
CA LYS A 184 -23.40 -21.72 -11.68
C LYS A 184 -22.48 -22.06 -12.85
N LEU A 185 -21.18 -22.32 -12.62
CA LEU A 185 -20.27 -22.75 -13.68
C LEU A 185 -20.34 -24.26 -13.93
N ILE A 186 -20.62 -25.04 -12.89
CA ILE A 186 -20.80 -26.49 -12.97
C ILE A 186 -22.12 -26.92 -12.31
N TRP A 187 -22.50 -28.18 -12.53
CA TRP A 187 -23.57 -28.88 -11.83
C TRP A 187 -23.02 -30.21 -11.30
N ILE A 188 -23.23 -30.49 -10.02
CA ILE A 188 -22.82 -31.75 -9.40
C ILE A 188 -23.99 -32.74 -9.45
N ASN A 189 -23.75 -33.94 -9.99
CA ASN A 189 -24.76 -35.00 -10.09
C ASN A 189 -24.47 -36.08 -9.06
N ASN A 190 -25.42 -36.32 -8.13
CA ASN A 190 -25.39 -37.37 -7.11
C ASN A 190 -24.13 -37.39 -6.22
N GLY A 191 -23.33 -36.33 -6.21
CA GLY A 191 -22.04 -36.28 -5.51
C GLY A 191 -20.95 -37.19 -6.10
N ILE A 192 -21.12 -37.70 -7.32
CA ILE A 192 -20.17 -38.64 -7.96
C ILE A 192 -19.52 -37.98 -9.18
N THR A 193 -20.31 -37.29 -9.98
CA THR A 193 -19.86 -36.65 -11.22
C THR A 193 -20.21 -35.18 -11.23
N TYR A 194 -19.55 -34.42 -12.10
CA TYR A 194 -19.93 -33.05 -12.41
C TYR A 194 -19.96 -32.82 -13.93
N LYS A 195 -20.72 -31.80 -14.34
CA LYS A 195 -20.77 -31.32 -15.73
C LYS A 195 -20.74 -29.80 -15.77
N ARG A 196 -20.20 -29.22 -16.85
CA ARG A 196 -20.27 -27.77 -17.07
C ARG A 196 -21.70 -27.29 -17.31
N SER A 197 -21.96 -26.05 -16.92
CA SER A 197 -23.11 -25.29 -17.40
C SER A 197 -22.80 -24.58 -18.71
N LYS A 198 -23.81 -23.98 -19.35
CA LYS A 198 -23.60 -23.06 -20.49
C LYS A 198 -22.71 -21.88 -20.10
N GLN A 199 -22.82 -21.40 -18.86
CA GLN A 199 -21.99 -20.31 -18.35
C GLN A 199 -20.54 -20.77 -18.13
N GLY A 200 -20.34 -21.99 -17.60
CA GLY A 200 -19.01 -22.60 -17.48
C GLY A 200 -18.28 -22.71 -18.82
N MET A 201 -19.01 -23.07 -19.88
CA MET A 201 -18.45 -23.12 -21.24
C MET A 201 -17.96 -21.74 -21.72
N PHE A 202 -18.75 -20.67 -21.56
CA PHE A 202 -18.31 -19.32 -21.94
C PHE A 202 -17.14 -18.85 -21.10
N TYR A 203 -17.21 -19.07 -19.79
CA TYR A 203 -16.14 -18.74 -18.86
C TYR A 203 -14.79 -19.33 -19.30
N TYR A 204 -14.76 -20.60 -19.72
CA TYR A 204 -13.53 -21.27 -20.17
C TYR A 204 -12.88 -20.56 -21.37
N PHE A 205 -13.67 -20.14 -22.37
CA PHE A 205 -13.13 -19.44 -23.55
C PHE A 205 -12.79 -17.97 -23.28
N GLU A 206 -13.53 -17.31 -22.39
CA GLU A 206 -13.30 -15.92 -22.02
C GLU A 206 -12.08 -15.74 -21.09
N ASN A 207 -11.65 -16.80 -20.38
CA ASN A 207 -10.60 -16.73 -19.35
C ASN A 207 -9.43 -17.71 -19.62
N LEU A 208 -9.03 -17.86 -20.89
CA LEU A 208 -7.92 -18.74 -21.28
C LEU A 208 -6.55 -18.31 -20.71
N SER A 209 -6.38 -17.03 -20.40
CA SER A 209 -5.15 -16.47 -19.84
C SER A 209 -5.28 -16.26 -18.33
N MET A 210 -4.25 -16.68 -17.59
CA MET A 210 -4.11 -16.38 -16.16
C MET A 210 -3.35 -15.06 -15.92
N ILE A 211 -2.85 -14.42 -16.98
CA ILE A 211 -2.22 -13.11 -16.90
C ILE A 211 -3.34 -12.07 -16.68
N PRO A 212 -3.32 -11.31 -15.58
CA PRO A 212 -4.37 -10.34 -15.30
C PRO A 212 -4.31 -9.18 -16.30
N ASP A 213 -5.48 -8.70 -16.72
CA ASP A 213 -5.60 -7.47 -17.48
C ASP A 213 -5.30 -6.29 -16.57
N THR A 214 -4.13 -5.68 -16.74
CA THR A 214 -3.76 -4.44 -16.05
C THR A 214 -4.17 -3.25 -16.90
N LYS A 215 -5.02 -2.38 -16.35
CA LYS A 215 -5.30 -1.10 -17.00
C LYS A 215 -4.10 -0.17 -16.91
N GLN A 216 -4.00 0.71 -17.89
CA GLN A 216 -2.99 1.74 -17.97
C GLN A 216 -3.65 3.11 -17.88
N TYR A 217 -3.09 4.00 -17.07
CA TYR A 217 -3.61 5.34 -16.86
C TYR A 217 -2.63 6.37 -17.37
N ARG A 218 -3.13 7.28 -18.21
CA ARG A 218 -2.35 8.39 -18.72
C ARG A 218 -2.23 9.49 -17.67
N VAL A 219 -1.01 9.89 -17.35
CA VAL A 219 -0.74 11.02 -16.45
C VAL A 219 -0.77 12.31 -17.26
N VAL A 220 -1.67 13.22 -16.93
CA VAL A 220 -1.90 14.47 -17.68
C VAL A 220 -1.75 15.67 -16.75
N GLU A 221 -0.91 16.62 -17.13
CA GLU A 221 -0.78 17.89 -16.43
C GLU A 221 -1.97 18.81 -16.78
N VAL A 222 -2.70 19.30 -15.77
CA VAL A 222 -3.90 20.13 -15.98
C VAL A 222 -3.56 21.51 -16.59
N GLY A 223 -2.38 22.06 -16.29
CA GLY A 223 -1.98 23.38 -16.78
C GLY A 223 -1.59 23.40 -18.27
N THR A 224 -0.85 22.38 -18.72
CA THR A 224 -0.32 22.31 -20.11
C THR A 224 -1.12 21.36 -21.00
N GLY A 225 -1.94 20.48 -20.43
CA GLY A 225 -2.59 19.37 -21.13
C GLY A 225 -1.61 18.29 -21.59
N SER A 226 -0.32 18.38 -21.20
CA SER A 226 0.71 17.46 -21.67
C SER A 226 0.60 16.10 -20.98
N SER A 227 0.82 15.04 -21.77
CA SER A 227 0.90 13.66 -21.26
C SER A 227 2.31 13.42 -20.74
N LEU A 228 2.44 13.18 -19.43
CA LEU A 228 3.72 12.98 -18.74
C LEU A 228 4.19 11.52 -18.80
N GLY A 229 3.27 10.59 -19.02
CA GLY A 229 3.56 9.16 -19.10
C GLY A 229 2.30 8.31 -18.86
N VAL A 230 2.53 7.02 -18.67
CA VAL A 230 1.47 6.04 -18.37
C VAL A 230 1.88 5.26 -17.13
N LEU A 231 0.94 5.06 -16.21
CA LEU A 231 1.12 4.26 -14.99
C LEU A 231 0.21 3.03 -15.02
N ASP A 232 0.72 1.91 -14.51
CA ASP A 232 -0.04 0.68 -14.40
C ASP A 232 -1.03 0.75 -13.21
N GLU A 233 -2.22 0.16 -13.36
CA GLU A 233 -3.31 0.24 -12.37
C GLU A 233 -2.89 -0.20 -10.96
N ASN A 234 -2.08 -1.25 -10.86
CA ASN A 234 -1.59 -1.76 -9.59
C ASN A 234 -0.76 -0.72 -8.82
N PHE A 235 0.05 0.06 -9.54
CA PHE A 235 0.86 1.12 -8.95
C PHE A 235 -0.03 2.24 -8.39
N ILE A 236 -1.08 2.62 -9.12
CA ILE A 236 -2.01 3.66 -8.70
C ILE A 236 -2.74 3.23 -7.44
N VAL A 237 -3.29 2.01 -7.44
CA VAL A 237 -4.02 1.48 -6.29
C VAL A 237 -3.13 1.38 -5.06
N SER A 238 -1.87 0.98 -5.22
CA SER A 238 -0.97 0.73 -4.10
C SER A 238 -0.32 1.99 -3.54
N ASN A 239 -0.10 3.01 -4.39
CA ASN A 239 0.82 4.11 -4.06
C ASN A 239 0.26 5.52 -4.30
N ILE A 240 -0.89 5.67 -4.98
CA ILE A 240 -1.42 6.97 -5.39
C ILE A 240 -2.78 7.23 -4.76
N GLU A 241 -2.87 8.33 -4.01
CA GLU A 241 -4.12 8.87 -3.48
C GLU A 241 -4.40 10.27 -4.02
N VAL A 242 -5.67 10.65 -4.10
CA VAL A 242 -6.07 12.02 -4.48
C VAL A 242 -5.56 13.02 -3.43
N GLY A 243 -4.84 14.04 -3.89
CA GLY A 243 -4.13 14.99 -3.04
C GLY A 243 -2.73 14.55 -2.63
N GLY A 244 -2.34 13.30 -2.89
CA GLY A 244 -1.00 12.79 -2.76
C GLY A 244 -0.07 13.34 -3.84
N ASN A 245 1.23 13.19 -3.63
CA ASN A 245 2.26 13.58 -4.59
C ASN A 245 2.86 12.33 -5.24
N PHE A 246 3.51 12.41 -6.39
CA PHE A 246 4.35 11.35 -6.96
C PHE A 246 5.34 11.95 -7.97
N ILE A 247 6.44 11.27 -8.27
CA ILE A 247 7.50 11.82 -9.14
C ILE A 247 7.44 11.21 -10.52
N VAL A 248 7.28 12.01 -11.56
CA VAL A 248 7.39 11.58 -12.96
C VAL A 248 8.36 12.50 -13.68
N ARG A 249 9.32 11.93 -14.42
CA ARG A 249 10.38 12.67 -15.13
C ARG A 249 11.20 13.61 -14.24
N GLY A 250 11.47 13.18 -13.00
CA GLY A 250 12.30 13.93 -12.05
C GLY A 250 11.62 15.19 -11.48
N ARG A 251 10.32 15.37 -11.70
CA ARG A 251 9.51 16.44 -11.11
C ARG A 251 8.41 15.85 -10.23
N THR A 252 8.05 16.57 -9.18
CA THR A 252 6.99 16.16 -8.26
C THR A 252 5.65 16.70 -8.74
N TRP A 253 4.70 15.79 -8.85
CA TRP A 253 3.34 16.04 -9.34
C TRP A 253 2.35 15.73 -8.23
N LYS A 254 1.46 16.68 -7.95
CA LYS A 254 0.35 16.48 -7.02
C LYS A 254 -0.86 15.96 -7.78
N VAL A 255 -1.43 14.86 -7.31
CA VAL A 255 -2.66 14.25 -7.84
C VAL A 255 -3.84 15.14 -7.49
N LEU A 256 -4.52 15.65 -8.51
CA LEU A 256 -5.75 16.44 -8.33
C LEU A 256 -6.99 15.56 -8.43
N ASN A 257 -6.98 14.64 -9.41
CA ASN A 257 -8.09 13.75 -9.66
C ASN A 257 -7.60 12.46 -10.33
N ILE A 258 -8.34 11.37 -10.11
CA ILE A 258 -8.12 10.08 -10.77
C ILE A 258 -9.44 9.68 -11.43
N GLU A 259 -9.48 9.77 -12.76
CA GLU A 259 -10.61 9.33 -13.59
C GLU A 259 -10.30 7.95 -14.20
N GLU A 260 -11.24 7.36 -14.95
CA GLU A 260 -10.98 6.11 -15.65
C GLU A 260 -9.95 6.35 -16.76
N GLU A 261 -8.77 5.72 -16.61
CA GLU A 261 -7.63 5.78 -17.55
C GLU A 261 -6.89 7.13 -17.63
N ARG A 262 -7.23 8.09 -16.76
CA ARG A 262 -6.55 9.40 -16.69
C ARG A 262 -6.27 9.82 -15.25
N ILE A 263 -5.07 10.30 -15.00
CA ILE A 263 -4.68 10.95 -13.74
C ILE A 263 -4.37 12.40 -14.05
N GLU A 264 -5.06 13.30 -13.36
CA GLU A 264 -4.85 14.72 -13.49
C GLU A 264 -3.90 15.21 -12.41
N VAL A 265 -2.84 15.91 -12.83
CA VAL A 265 -1.79 16.37 -11.92
C VAL A 265 -1.41 17.83 -12.12
N THR A 266 -0.79 18.40 -11.10
CA THR A 266 -0.16 19.73 -11.15
C THR A 266 1.23 19.68 -10.53
N GLU A 267 2.20 20.39 -11.11
CA GLU A 267 3.56 20.41 -10.57
C GLU A 267 3.56 21.03 -9.16
N THR A 268 4.27 20.41 -8.23
CA THR A 268 4.40 20.91 -6.86
C THR A 268 5.84 20.87 -6.40
N ARG A 269 6.23 21.85 -5.57
CA ARG A 269 7.55 21.88 -4.89
C ARG A 269 7.49 21.34 -3.46
N SER A 270 6.39 20.69 -3.08
CA SER A 270 6.19 20.23 -1.70
C SER A 270 7.05 19.00 -1.36
N VAL A 271 7.78 19.06 -0.24
CA VAL A 271 8.65 18.01 0.34
C VAL A 271 7.82 16.93 1.09
N GLY A 272 6.49 16.92 0.92
CA GLY A 272 5.58 16.05 1.65
C GLY A 272 5.42 14.69 0.98
N ALA A 273 5.74 13.62 1.73
CA ALA A 273 5.52 12.19 1.48
C ALA A 273 5.36 11.84 -0.01
N ILE A 274 6.50 11.73 -0.69
CA ILE A 274 6.59 11.14 -2.01
C ILE A 274 6.33 9.64 -1.80
N PRO A 275 5.45 8.96 -2.55
CA PRO A 275 5.37 7.51 -2.58
C PRO A 275 6.48 6.99 -3.49
N SER A 276 7.30 6.06 -3.00
CA SER A 276 8.38 5.49 -3.79
C SER A 276 7.87 4.37 -4.66
N TRP A 277 8.66 4.18 -5.69
CA TRP A 277 8.62 3.14 -6.70
C TRP A 277 9.08 1.76 -6.17
N GLU A 278 9.06 1.51 -4.85
CA GLU A 278 9.59 0.27 -4.26
C GLU A 278 8.75 -0.97 -4.61
N GLY A 279 7.44 -0.82 -4.86
CA GLY A 279 6.54 -1.93 -5.20
C GLY A 279 6.75 -2.58 -6.58
N GLU A 280 7.52 -1.93 -7.46
CA GLU A 280 7.88 -2.42 -8.82
C GLU A 280 9.35 -2.86 -8.96
N LEU A 281 10.19 -2.60 -7.95
CA LEU A 281 11.59 -3.00 -8.00
C LEU A 281 11.71 -4.52 -7.85
N ILE A 282 12.68 -5.09 -8.57
CA ILE A 282 13.01 -6.52 -8.48
C ILE A 282 13.45 -6.79 -7.02
N PRO A 283 12.80 -7.75 -6.32
CA PRO A 283 13.12 -8.03 -4.94
C PRO A 283 14.45 -8.76 -4.83
N VAL A 284 15.25 -8.36 -3.84
CA VAL A 284 16.51 -9.02 -3.50
C VAL A 284 16.21 -10.26 -2.67
N PRO A 285 16.70 -11.44 -3.09
CA PRO A 285 16.49 -12.68 -2.38
C PRO A 285 17.16 -12.70 -1.00
N LEU A 286 16.57 -13.43 -0.06
CA LEU A 286 17.11 -13.65 1.28
C LEU A 286 18.59 -14.06 1.29
N PHE A 287 18.98 -14.99 0.41
CA PHE A 287 20.35 -15.51 0.43
C PHE A 287 21.38 -14.48 -0.03
N VAL A 288 21.01 -13.59 -0.96
CA VAL A 288 21.86 -12.48 -1.40
C VAL A 288 22.03 -11.50 -0.25
N SER A 289 20.94 -11.18 0.46
CA SER A 289 21.00 -10.28 1.61
C SER A 289 21.85 -10.85 2.75
N ARG A 290 21.73 -12.16 3.04
CA ARG A 290 22.59 -12.87 4.00
C ARG A 290 24.06 -12.86 3.57
N ASP A 291 24.35 -13.08 2.29
CA ASP A 291 25.72 -13.03 1.77
C ASP A 291 26.32 -11.61 1.93
N VAL A 292 25.53 -10.55 1.71
CA VAL A 292 25.93 -9.16 2.00
C VAL A 292 26.21 -8.96 3.49
N HIS A 293 25.35 -9.48 4.37
CA HIS A 293 25.59 -9.42 5.81
C HIS A 293 26.92 -10.04 6.21
N GLU A 294 27.35 -11.12 5.53
CA GLU A 294 28.64 -11.74 5.80
C GLU A 294 29.83 -10.84 5.46
N ILE A 295 29.71 -10.00 4.43
CA ILE A 295 30.75 -9.02 4.08
C ILE A 295 30.77 -7.88 5.09
N PHE A 296 29.60 -7.49 5.59
CA PHE A 296 29.45 -6.41 6.57
C PHE A 296 29.96 -6.84 7.97
N ASP A 297 29.84 -8.12 8.31
CA ASP A 297 30.39 -8.76 9.52
C ASP A 297 31.91 -8.98 9.41
N ASP A 298 32.40 -9.38 8.24
CA ASP A 298 33.82 -9.65 7.97
C ASP A 298 34.29 -8.99 6.67
N GLY A 299 34.81 -7.76 6.80
CA GLY A 299 35.29 -6.96 5.68
C GLY A 299 36.46 -7.57 4.89
N SER A 300 37.16 -8.56 5.46
CA SER A 300 38.25 -9.26 4.74
C SER A 300 37.75 -10.00 3.49
N LYS A 301 36.46 -10.37 3.48
CA LYS A 301 35.80 -11.07 2.36
C LYS A 301 35.59 -10.18 1.13
N ILE A 302 35.79 -8.86 1.23
CA ILE A 302 35.75 -7.95 0.07
C ILE A 302 36.76 -8.39 -0.99
N GLU A 303 37.87 -8.99 -0.60
CA GLU A 303 38.91 -9.41 -1.55
C GLU A 303 38.43 -10.49 -2.53
N GLU A 304 37.48 -11.32 -2.12
CA GLU A 304 36.87 -12.38 -2.93
C GLU A 304 35.81 -11.87 -3.91
N LEU A 305 35.41 -10.59 -3.82
CA LEU A 305 34.38 -10.02 -4.67
C LEU A 305 34.94 -9.62 -6.04
N PRO A 306 34.17 -9.83 -7.14
CA PRO A 306 34.57 -9.47 -8.49
C PRO A 306 34.45 -7.96 -8.73
N LEU A 307 35.26 -7.18 -8.02
CA LEU A 307 35.30 -5.73 -8.03
C LEU A 307 36.60 -5.20 -8.66
N THR A 308 36.55 -4.00 -9.22
CA THR A 308 37.77 -3.25 -9.59
C THR A 308 38.49 -2.79 -8.32
N LYS A 309 39.79 -2.47 -8.43
CA LYS A 309 40.58 -2.01 -7.27
C LYS A 309 39.99 -0.75 -6.63
N ASP A 310 39.59 0.22 -7.44
CA ASP A 310 39.02 1.48 -6.97
C ASP A 310 37.68 1.24 -6.25
N THR A 311 36.82 0.37 -6.78
CA THR A 311 35.53 0.03 -6.15
C THR A 311 35.71 -0.76 -4.85
N LYS A 312 36.74 -1.62 -4.73
CA LYS A 312 37.07 -2.28 -3.46
C LYS A 312 37.43 -1.26 -2.38
N GLN A 313 38.23 -0.25 -2.72
CA GLN A 313 38.62 0.80 -1.77
C GLN A 313 37.39 1.59 -1.29
N ILE A 314 36.51 2.01 -2.22
CA ILE A 314 35.27 2.72 -1.87
C ILE A 314 34.43 1.88 -0.90
N LEU A 315 34.26 0.57 -1.15
CA LEU A 315 33.49 -0.29 -0.25
C LEU A 315 34.15 -0.44 1.13
N CYS A 316 35.49 -0.53 1.19
CA CYS A 316 36.21 -0.55 2.47
C CYS A 316 35.99 0.76 3.24
N ASP A 317 36.13 1.90 2.57
CA ASP A 317 35.93 3.22 3.18
C ASP A 317 34.50 3.38 3.73
N LEU A 318 33.49 2.89 3.01
CA LEU A 318 32.09 2.90 3.46
C LEU A 318 31.87 2.05 4.72
N LEU A 319 32.47 0.85 4.79
CA LEU A 319 32.39 -0.01 5.98
C LEU A 319 33.17 0.59 7.16
N ASP A 320 34.32 1.18 6.91
CA ASP A 320 35.11 1.88 7.92
C ASP A 320 34.33 3.08 8.49
N ASP A 321 33.68 3.87 7.63
CA ASP A 321 32.80 4.96 8.05
C ASP A 321 31.61 4.47 8.86
N GLN A 322 31.00 3.36 8.48
CA GLN A 322 29.90 2.75 9.22
C GLN A 322 30.34 2.27 10.61
N SER A 323 31.53 1.69 10.72
CA SER A 323 32.06 1.15 11.97
C SER A 323 32.21 2.21 13.07
N LYS A 324 32.33 3.49 12.70
CA LYS A 324 32.35 4.63 13.63
C LYS A 324 31.05 4.80 14.41
N TYR A 325 29.93 4.32 13.86
CA TYR A 325 28.62 4.33 14.52
C TYR A 325 28.37 3.02 15.28
N PHE A 326 28.52 1.89 14.58
CA PHE A 326 28.41 0.55 15.14
C PHE A 326 28.93 -0.49 14.14
N SER A 327 29.32 -1.65 14.65
CA SER A 327 29.71 -2.81 13.82
C SER A 327 28.52 -3.75 13.62
N TYR A 328 28.42 -4.33 12.42
CA TYR A 328 27.49 -5.42 12.17
C TYR A 328 28.02 -6.73 12.74
N SER A 329 27.10 -7.60 13.16
CA SER A 329 27.43 -8.97 13.49
C SER A 329 26.29 -9.91 13.11
N LYS A 330 26.62 -11.08 12.57
CA LYS A 330 25.64 -12.12 12.18
C LYS A 330 24.70 -12.54 13.30
N ASP A 331 25.17 -12.49 14.54
CA ASP A 331 24.43 -12.91 15.73
C ASP A 331 23.74 -11.71 16.42
N SER A 332 23.68 -10.56 15.76
CA SER A 332 23.09 -9.34 16.32
C SER A 332 22.14 -8.64 15.35
N LEU A 333 21.08 -8.06 15.92
CA LEU A 333 20.21 -7.10 15.27
C LEU A 333 20.51 -5.72 15.84
N VAL A 334 20.90 -4.77 15.00
CA VAL A 334 21.06 -3.37 15.39
C VAL A 334 19.76 -2.60 15.13
N ILE A 335 19.26 -1.92 16.17
CA ILE A 335 18.16 -0.97 16.09
C ILE A 335 18.75 0.42 16.28
N GLU A 336 18.75 1.23 15.24
CA GLU A 336 19.18 2.62 15.27
C GLU A 336 17.99 3.54 15.57
N ASP A 337 18.06 4.31 16.65
CA ASP A 337 17.02 5.23 17.10
C ASP A 337 17.45 6.69 16.84
N ILE A 338 16.78 7.35 15.88
CA ILE A 338 17.12 8.68 15.35
C ILE A 338 15.87 9.57 15.39
N GLY A 339 15.61 10.21 16.52
CA GLY A 339 14.52 11.17 16.67
C GLY A 339 13.14 10.53 16.49
N GLU A 340 12.48 10.80 15.35
CA GLU A 340 11.19 10.20 14.99
C GLU A 340 11.32 8.91 14.16
N PHE A 341 12.54 8.51 13.79
CA PHE A 341 12.82 7.33 12.97
C PHE A 341 13.49 6.23 13.79
N VAL A 342 13.00 5.01 13.63
CA VAL A 342 13.65 3.80 14.14
C VAL A 342 13.98 2.91 12.97
N ILE A 343 15.26 2.59 12.79
CA ILE A 343 15.77 1.79 11.67
C ILE A 343 16.29 0.47 12.23
N LEU A 344 15.69 -0.62 11.80
CA LEU A 344 16.16 -1.97 12.09
C LEU A 344 17.08 -2.40 10.96
N HIS A 345 18.33 -2.69 11.28
CA HIS A 345 19.31 -3.23 10.33
C HIS A 345 19.17 -4.75 10.25
N ILE A 346 18.41 -5.22 9.26
CA ILE A 346 17.99 -6.62 9.08
C ILE A 346 18.25 -7.09 7.64
N PHE A 347 19.15 -8.06 7.50
CA PHE A 347 19.55 -8.65 6.22
C PHE A 347 18.70 -9.87 5.84
N ASN A 348 17.37 -9.71 5.80
CA ASN A 348 16.45 -10.78 5.41
C ASN A 348 16.00 -10.71 3.93
N GLY A 349 16.45 -9.71 3.17
CA GLY A 349 16.00 -9.51 1.78
C GLY A 349 14.66 -8.78 1.70
N SER A 350 14.28 -8.38 0.48
CA SER A 350 13.21 -7.39 0.28
C SER A 350 11.85 -7.86 0.79
N LYS A 351 11.41 -9.06 0.38
CA LYS A 351 10.07 -9.57 0.70
C LYS A 351 9.91 -9.89 2.18
N ALA A 352 10.94 -10.47 2.81
CA ALA A 352 10.91 -10.81 4.23
C ALA A 352 10.94 -9.54 5.10
N ASN A 353 11.70 -8.51 4.71
CA ASN A 353 11.69 -7.22 5.39
C ASN A 353 10.33 -6.51 5.27
N ASP A 354 9.72 -6.47 4.07
CA ASP A 354 8.35 -5.94 3.89
C ASP A 354 7.34 -6.70 4.77
N THR A 355 7.44 -8.04 4.80
CA THR A 355 6.57 -8.89 5.62
C THR A 355 6.71 -8.59 7.11
N LEU A 356 7.93 -8.59 7.64
CA LEU A 356 8.19 -8.30 9.05
C LEU A 356 7.81 -6.86 9.38
N GLY A 357 8.15 -5.90 8.52
CA GLY A 357 7.83 -4.49 8.65
C GLY A 357 6.33 -4.26 8.81
N ARG A 358 5.51 -4.88 7.95
CA ARG A 358 4.04 -4.81 8.03
C ARG A 358 3.52 -5.34 9.35
N VAL A 359 4.06 -6.47 9.82
CA VAL A 359 3.65 -7.09 11.09
C VAL A 359 3.98 -6.18 12.27
N ILE A 360 5.23 -5.74 12.40
CA ILE A 360 5.67 -4.95 13.56
C ILE A 360 5.01 -3.56 13.54
N THR A 361 4.95 -2.90 12.39
CA THR A 361 4.39 -1.56 12.28
C THR A 361 2.89 -1.56 12.50
N SER A 362 2.19 -2.62 12.08
CA SER A 362 0.76 -2.78 12.38
C SER A 362 0.50 -2.93 13.89
N LEU A 363 1.30 -3.74 14.57
CA LEU A 363 1.21 -3.89 16.03
C LEU A 363 1.46 -2.56 16.75
N LEU A 364 2.46 -1.81 16.31
CA LEU A 364 2.78 -0.49 16.86
C LEU A 364 1.65 0.51 16.59
N ALA A 365 1.17 0.62 15.35
CA ALA A 365 0.06 1.49 14.98
C ALA A 365 -1.20 1.18 15.81
N GLN A 366 -1.49 -0.11 16.05
CA GLN A 366 -2.60 -0.53 16.89
C GLN A 366 -2.37 -0.22 18.37
N ARG A 367 -1.15 -0.37 18.88
CA ARG A 367 -0.77 -0.06 20.27
C ARG A 367 -0.92 1.43 20.58
N PHE A 368 -0.50 2.31 19.67
CA PHE A 368 -0.56 3.76 19.86
C PHE A 368 -1.87 4.41 19.38
N GLY A 369 -2.63 3.71 18.52
CA GLY A 369 -3.87 4.23 17.93
C GLY A 369 -3.65 5.34 16.91
N GLU A 370 -2.45 5.39 16.32
CA GLU A 370 -2.00 6.42 15.37
C GLU A 370 -1.37 5.76 14.15
N SER A 371 -1.42 6.44 13.00
CA SER A 371 -0.76 5.96 11.78
C SER A 371 0.76 6.07 11.93
N MET A 372 1.47 5.04 11.49
CA MET A 372 2.92 4.96 11.48
C MET A 372 3.41 4.94 10.04
N GLY A 373 4.53 5.60 9.76
CA GLY A 373 5.22 5.43 8.48
C GLY A 373 6.12 4.20 8.52
N MET A 374 6.22 3.48 7.41
CA MET A 374 7.08 2.33 7.23
C MET A 374 7.81 2.47 5.90
N ARG A 375 9.07 2.07 5.86
CA ARG A 375 9.81 1.88 4.63
C ARG A 375 10.70 0.65 4.78
N THR A 376 10.90 -0.09 3.71
CA THR A 376 11.73 -1.29 3.75
C THR A 376 12.61 -1.38 2.52
N ASP A 377 13.85 -1.79 2.72
CA ASP A 377 14.76 -2.21 1.66
C ASP A 377 15.24 -3.65 1.97
N PRO A 378 16.15 -4.25 1.17
CA PRO A 378 16.68 -5.59 1.44
C PRO A 378 17.43 -5.79 2.77
N TYR A 379 17.84 -4.70 3.42
CA TYR A 379 18.78 -4.63 4.54
C TYR A 379 18.22 -3.89 5.75
N HIS A 380 17.10 -3.18 5.59
CA HIS A 380 16.56 -2.31 6.61
C HIS A 380 15.03 -2.32 6.66
N ILE A 381 14.50 -2.13 7.86
CA ILE A 381 13.11 -1.73 8.09
C ILE A 381 13.14 -0.42 8.85
N MET A 382 12.62 0.64 8.24
CA MET A 382 12.50 1.96 8.84
C MET A 382 11.06 2.22 9.26
N ILE A 383 10.87 2.64 10.49
CA ILE A 383 9.58 3.02 11.06
C ILE A 383 9.64 4.48 11.46
N LYS A 384 8.70 5.27 10.94
CA LYS A 384 8.48 6.65 11.34
C LYS A 384 7.39 6.71 12.41
N PHE A 385 7.79 7.09 13.61
CA PHE A 385 6.88 7.32 14.74
C PHE A 385 6.19 8.69 14.63
N PRO A 386 4.93 8.82 15.10
CA PRO A 386 4.29 10.11 15.23
C PRO A 386 5.00 10.99 16.27
N PRO A 387 4.90 12.32 16.14
CA PRO A 387 5.53 13.25 17.08
C PRO A 387 5.09 13.01 18.53
N GLY A 388 6.05 12.95 19.45
CA GLY A 388 5.82 12.85 20.89
C GLY A 388 6.03 11.45 21.49
N ILE A 389 6.23 10.41 20.67
CA ILE A 389 6.72 9.13 21.16
C ILE A 389 8.22 9.24 21.41
N LYS A 390 8.64 8.95 22.65
CA LYS A 390 10.04 8.90 23.06
C LYS A 390 10.50 7.46 23.13
N ASP A 391 11.78 7.21 22.85
CA ASP A 391 12.43 5.90 22.99
C ASP A 391 11.85 4.82 22.06
N GLY A 392 11.65 5.17 20.79
CA GLY A 392 11.06 4.28 19.79
C GLY A 392 11.84 2.96 19.64
N GLY A 393 13.17 3.01 19.74
CA GLY A 393 14.02 1.83 19.63
C GLY A 393 13.70 0.75 20.68
N THR A 394 13.47 1.15 21.93
CA THR A 394 13.08 0.23 23.01
C THR A 394 11.69 -0.36 22.77
N VAL A 395 10.76 0.46 22.28
CA VAL A 395 9.39 0.01 21.96
C VAL A 395 9.42 -1.05 20.86
N VAL A 396 10.21 -0.83 19.80
CA VAL A 396 10.40 -1.81 18.72
C VAL A 396 11.04 -3.09 19.26
N LYS A 397 12.13 -2.98 20.04
CA LYS A 397 12.79 -4.14 20.66
C LYS A 397 11.82 -5.00 21.45
N ASN A 398 11.03 -4.39 22.34
CA ASN A 398 10.06 -5.12 23.15
C ASN A 398 9.00 -5.79 22.28
N THR A 399 8.54 -5.11 21.23
CA THR A 399 7.56 -5.67 20.29
C THR A 399 8.11 -6.90 19.57
N LEU A 400 9.39 -6.89 19.16
CA LEU A 400 10.05 -8.04 18.53
C LEU A 400 10.19 -9.24 19.49
N ILE A 401 10.52 -8.98 20.76
CA ILE A 401 10.67 -10.03 21.79
C ILE A 401 9.31 -10.66 22.12
N GLU A 402 8.24 -9.86 22.18
CA GLU A 402 6.87 -10.31 22.46
C GLU A 402 6.23 -11.06 21.28
N LEU A 403 6.69 -10.80 20.05
CA LEU A 403 6.10 -11.39 18.83
C LEU A 403 6.33 -12.91 18.78
N ASN A 404 5.30 -13.68 18.43
CA ASN A 404 5.41 -15.13 18.18
C ASN A 404 5.28 -15.44 16.69
N GLU A 405 5.91 -16.53 16.24
CA GLU A 405 5.85 -16.95 14.83
C GLU A 405 4.43 -17.31 14.39
N ASP A 406 3.62 -17.87 15.29
CA ASP A 406 2.21 -18.19 15.05
C ASP A 406 1.34 -16.95 14.83
N HIS A 407 1.78 -15.77 15.28
CA HIS A 407 1.03 -14.52 15.15
C HIS A 407 1.23 -13.87 13.77
N VAL A 408 2.25 -14.25 13.01
CA VAL A 408 2.61 -13.60 11.73
C VAL A 408 1.45 -13.65 10.73
N ILE A 409 0.92 -14.85 10.46
CA ILE A 409 -0.16 -15.03 9.48
C ILE A 409 -1.44 -14.32 9.94
N PRO A 410 -1.96 -14.51 11.18
CA PRO A 410 -3.13 -13.79 11.66
C PRO A 410 -3.02 -12.26 11.59
N ILE A 411 -1.84 -11.70 11.88
CA ILE A 411 -1.61 -10.25 11.79
C ILE A 411 -1.65 -9.81 10.32
N LEU A 412 -0.87 -10.46 9.44
CA LEU A 412 -0.85 -10.14 8.01
C LEU A 412 -2.25 -10.23 7.40
N ASP A 413 -3.02 -11.23 7.79
CA ASP A 413 -4.41 -11.37 7.42
C ASP A 413 -5.21 -10.10 7.76
N ILE A 414 -5.08 -9.57 8.97
CA ILE A 414 -5.79 -8.35 9.37
C ILE A 414 -5.28 -7.13 8.60
N VAL A 415 -3.98 -7.03 8.36
CA VAL A 415 -3.35 -5.90 7.66
C VAL A 415 -3.79 -5.87 6.21
N LEU A 416 -3.54 -6.95 5.46
CA LEU A 416 -3.78 -7.01 4.02
C LEU A 416 -5.25 -6.80 3.67
N LYS A 417 -6.18 -7.31 4.49
CA LYS A 417 -7.62 -7.21 4.24
C LYS A 417 -8.16 -5.78 4.12
N ASN A 418 -7.43 -4.79 4.62
CA ASN A 418 -7.84 -3.39 4.61
C ASN A 418 -6.99 -2.55 3.65
N THR A 419 -6.16 -3.17 2.80
CA THR A 419 -5.34 -2.45 1.82
C THR A 419 -6.07 -2.36 0.48
N PRO A 420 -5.93 -1.24 -0.25
CA PRO A 420 -6.43 -1.13 -1.63
C PRO A 420 -5.87 -2.22 -2.54
N LEU A 421 -4.62 -2.64 -2.32
CA LEU A 421 -3.97 -3.73 -3.05
C LEU A 421 -4.73 -5.05 -2.94
N PHE A 422 -5.20 -5.41 -1.73
CA PHE A 422 -6.02 -6.61 -1.54
C PHE A 422 -7.33 -6.52 -2.30
N GLU A 423 -8.03 -5.38 -2.22
CA GLU A 423 -9.28 -5.19 -2.95
C GLU A 423 -9.08 -5.36 -4.46
N TRP A 424 -8.06 -4.71 -5.02
CA TRP A 424 -7.72 -4.83 -6.43
C TRP A 424 -7.35 -6.26 -6.85
N LYS A 425 -6.49 -6.94 -6.08
CA LYS A 425 -6.08 -8.32 -6.38
C LYS A 425 -7.27 -9.27 -6.34
N MET A 426 -8.16 -9.09 -5.37
CA MET A 426 -9.38 -9.88 -5.23
C MET A 426 -10.28 -9.76 -6.46
N ILE A 427 -10.36 -8.58 -7.08
CA ILE A 427 -11.11 -8.37 -8.32
C ILE A 427 -10.47 -9.12 -9.49
N GLN A 428 -9.14 -9.08 -9.62
CA GLN A 428 -8.44 -9.81 -10.67
C GLN A 428 -8.65 -11.32 -10.54
N ILE A 429 -8.65 -11.84 -9.32
CA ILE A 429 -8.94 -13.24 -9.04
C ILE A 429 -10.43 -13.55 -9.27
N ALA A 430 -11.34 -12.66 -8.89
CA ALA A 430 -12.77 -12.82 -9.15
C ALA A 430 -13.11 -12.93 -10.64
N LYS A 431 -12.38 -12.21 -11.51
CA LYS A 431 -12.44 -12.37 -12.96
C LYS A 431 -11.95 -13.76 -13.38
N ARG A 432 -10.76 -14.17 -12.91
CA ARG A 432 -10.20 -15.51 -13.18
C ARG A 432 -11.08 -16.65 -12.68
N PHE A 433 -11.87 -16.48 -11.62
CA PHE A 433 -12.87 -17.45 -11.16
C PHE A 433 -14.23 -17.38 -11.90
N GLY A 434 -14.46 -16.38 -12.75
CA GLY A 434 -15.71 -16.21 -13.49
C GLY A 434 -16.86 -15.60 -12.69
N VAL A 435 -16.57 -15.05 -11.50
CA VAL A 435 -17.55 -14.33 -10.66
C VAL A 435 -17.92 -12.98 -11.27
N VAL A 436 -16.93 -12.33 -11.89
CA VAL A 436 -17.03 -11.00 -12.46
C VAL A 436 -16.72 -11.10 -13.95
N ARG A 437 -17.59 -10.57 -14.81
CA ARG A 437 -17.30 -10.49 -16.26
C ARG A 437 -16.23 -9.44 -16.51
N ALA A 438 -15.42 -9.62 -17.56
CA ALA A 438 -14.31 -8.72 -17.89
C ALA A 438 -14.70 -7.22 -17.95
N ASN A 439 -15.95 -6.90 -18.36
CA ASN A 439 -16.44 -5.54 -18.60
C ASN A 439 -17.39 -4.96 -17.53
N SER A 440 -17.54 -5.57 -16.34
CA SER A 440 -18.49 -5.06 -15.33
C SER A 440 -17.94 -3.88 -14.51
N GLU A 441 -18.84 -2.92 -14.20
CA GLU A 441 -18.56 -1.64 -13.53
C GLU A 441 -18.08 -1.75 -12.06
N LYS A 442 -17.33 -0.73 -11.62
CA LYS A 442 -16.73 -0.61 -10.27
C LYS A 442 -17.72 -0.64 -9.10
N TYR A 443 -19.00 -0.32 -9.32
CA TYR A 443 -19.97 -0.21 -8.22
C TYR A 443 -20.31 -1.56 -7.55
N LEU A 444 -20.12 -2.70 -8.25
CA LEU A 444 -20.29 -4.03 -7.65
C LEU A 444 -19.19 -4.41 -6.63
N MET A 445 -18.06 -3.70 -6.62
CA MET A 445 -16.80 -4.13 -5.96
C MET A 445 -16.85 -4.18 -4.43
N LYS A 446 -17.49 -3.21 -3.77
CA LYS A 446 -17.56 -3.18 -2.28
C LYS A 446 -18.41 -4.30 -1.68
N ASN A 447 -19.34 -4.84 -2.46
CA ASN A 447 -20.19 -5.93 -2.03
C ASN A 447 -19.49 -7.28 -2.21
N ILE A 448 -18.65 -7.46 -3.24
CA ILE A 448 -17.90 -8.70 -3.49
C ILE A 448 -17.02 -9.04 -2.28
N LEU A 449 -16.28 -8.07 -1.72
CA LEU A 449 -15.42 -8.29 -0.55
C LEU A 449 -16.15 -8.88 0.65
N LYS A 450 -17.40 -8.46 0.86
CA LYS A 450 -18.23 -8.96 1.98
C LYS A 450 -18.90 -10.28 1.65
N LEU A 451 -19.39 -10.44 0.42
CA LEU A 451 -20.13 -11.63 -0.02
C LEU A 451 -19.24 -12.87 -0.11
N TYR A 452 -18.01 -12.71 -0.59
CA TYR A 452 -17.10 -13.82 -0.88
C TYR A 452 -16.08 -14.07 0.23
N ARG A 453 -16.33 -13.55 1.44
CA ARG A 453 -15.45 -13.83 2.59
C ARG A 453 -15.48 -15.32 2.91
N ASN A 454 -14.30 -15.90 3.17
CA ASN A 454 -14.11 -17.34 3.45
C ASN A 454 -14.52 -18.27 2.29
N THR A 455 -14.45 -17.79 1.05
CA THR A 455 -14.62 -18.62 -0.14
C THR A 455 -13.25 -18.96 -0.74
N PRO A 456 -13.15 -19.99 -1.62
CA PRO A 456 -11.92 -20.29 -2.35
C PRO A 456 -11.31 -19.09 -3.07
N LEU A 457 -12.13 -18.19 -3.61
CA LEU A 457 -11.68 -16.93 -4.23
C LEU A 457 -10.91 -16.05 -3.25
N TYR A 458 -11.41 -15.92 -2.03
CA TYR A 458 -10.77 -15.13 -0.98
C TYR A 458 -9.46 -15.75 -0.50
N GLU A 459 -9.45 -17.08 -0.33
CA GLU A 459 -8.26 -17.84 0.03
C GLU A 459 -7.18 -17.71 -1.03
N GLU A 460 -7.55 -17.81 -2.31
CA GLU A 460 -6.62 -17.61 -3.43
C GLU A 460 -6.06 -16.17 -3.45
N THR A 461 -6.87 -15.18 -3.08
CA THR A 461 -6.40 -13.80 -2.97
C THR A 461 -5.28 -13.64 -1.96
N LEU A 462 -5.41 -14.27 -0.79
CA LEU A 462 -4.35 -14.25 0.20
C LEU A 462 -3.15 -15.08 -0.27
N ASN A 463 -3.39 -16.27 -0.83
CA ASN A 463 -2.34 -17.17 -1.32
C ASN A 463 -1.43 -16.48 -2.34
N GLU A 464 -2.02 -15.83 -3.34
CA GLU A 464 -1.27 -15.14 -4.40
C GLU A 464 -0.54 -13.91 -3.87
N LEU A 465 -1.13 -13.15 -2.94
CA LEU A 465 -0.43 -12.03 -2.28
C LEU A 465 0.75 -12.51 -1.44
N TYR A 466 0.58 -13.60 -0.69
CA TYR A 466 1.65 -14.21 0.09
C TYR A 466 2.79 -14.68 -0.79
N HIS A 467 2.48 -15.27 -1.95
CA HIS A 467 3.49 -15.74 -2.89
C HIS A 467 4.21 -14.58 -3.62
N ASP A 468 3.45 -13.62 -4.14
CA ASP A 468 3.97 -12.57 -5.01
C ASP A 468 4.75 -11.51 -4.23
N LYS A 469 4.25 -11.11 -3.06
CA LYS A 469 4.72 -9.92 -2.34
C LYS A 469 5.46 -10.22 -1.04
N LEU A 470 5.22 -11.35 -0.40
CA LEU A 470 5.67 -11.61 0.97
C LEU A 470 6.54 -12.87 1.09
N GLU A 471 7.25 -12.99 2.20
CA GLU A 471 8.01 -14.20 2.56
C GLU A 471 7.79 -14.50 4.06
N ILE A 472 6.91 -15.46 4.34
CA ILE A 472 6.45 -15.74 5.70
C ILE A 472 7.43 -16.63 6.47
N GLU A 473 7.92 -17.70 5.86
CA GLU A 473 8.78 -18.68 6.55
C GLU A 473 10.12 -18.09 7.02
N PRO A 474 10.83 -17.27 6.22
CA PRO A 474 12.01 -16.56 6.71
C PRO A 474 11.74 -15.65 7.91
N VAL A 475 10.58 -14.99 7.93
CA VAL A 475 10.18 -14.12 9.06
C VAL A 475 9.90 -14.95 10.31
N LYS A 476 9.21 -16.08 10.19
CA LYS A 476 9.02 -17.01 11.31
C LYS A 476 10.35 -17.54 11.86
N GLU A 477 11.26 -17.94 10.98
CA GLU A 477 12.62 -18.36 11.36
C GLU A 477 13.36 -17.24 12.12
N PHE A 478 13.29 -16.01 11.63
CA PHE A 478 13.91 -14.84 12.27
C PHE A 478 13.36 -14.59 13.69
N ILE A 479 12.03 -14.62 13.86
CA ILE A 479 11.38 -14.46 15.17
C ILE A 479 11.80 -15.60 16.13
N ARG A 480 11.85 -16.85 15.66
CA ARG A 480 12.36 -17.99 16.45
C ARG A 480 13.80 -17.77 16.89
N ASN A 481 14.66 -17.27 16.02
CA ASN A 481 16.07 -17.02 16.33
C ASN A 481 16.24 -15.92 17.39
N ILE A 482 15.41 -14.87 17.37
CA ILE A 482 15.36 -13.86 18.44
C ILE A 482 14.92 -14.51 19.76
N LYS A 483 13.81 -15.26 19.78
CA LYS A 483 13.29 -15.89 20.99
C LYS A 483 14.26 -16.87 21.64
N ASN A 484 14.98 -17.64 20.83
CA ASN A 484 15.95 -18.62 21.30
C ASN A 484 17.30 -17.98 21.71
N GLY A 485 17.42 -16.65 21.65
CA GLY A 485 18.66 -15.94 22.00
C GLY A 485 19.81 -16.13 21.01
N LYS A 486 19.53 -16.61 19.79
CA LYS A 486 20.54 -16.71 18.73
C LYS A 486 20.86 -15.35 18.10
N ILE A 487 19.89 -14.44 18.12
CA ILE A 487 20.05 -13.06 17.62
C ILE A 487 19.89 -12.11 18.80
N ASN A 488 20.95 -11.39 19.13
CA ASN A 488 20.98 -10.39 20.19
C ASN A 488 20.52 -9.02 19.66
N ILE A 489 19.56 -8.37 20.33
CA ILE A 489 19.08 -7.05 19.91
C ILE A 489 19.85 -5.93 20.63
N VAL A 490 20.63 -5.18 19.85
CA VAL A 490 21.41 -4.01 20.27
C VAL A 490 20.68 -2.74 19.84
N ILE A 491 20.49 -1.81 20.77
CA ILE A 491 19.92 -0.48 20.45
C ILE A 491 21.08 0.51 20.39
N ASN A 492 21.21 1.21 19.28
CA ASN A 492 22.13 2.32 19.13
C ASN A 492 21.35 3.64 19.02
N LYS A 493 21.69 4.61 19.86
CA LYS A 493 21.06 5.93 19.88
C LYS A 493 22.00 6.92 19.25
N ASN A 494 21.72 7.29 18.00
CA ASN A 494 22.55 8.21 17.25
C ASN A 494 21.83 9.55 17.08
N ASN A 495 22.61 10.63 17.12
CA ASN A 495 22.09 11.97 16.81
C ASN A 495 21.95 12.21 15.31
N GLU A 496 22.75 11.50 14.52
CA GLU A 496 22.76 11.55 13.06
C GLU A 496 22.68 10.12 12.50
N PRO A 497 22.12 9.91 11.30
CA PRO A 497 22.09 8.59 10.70
C PRO A 497 23.48 8.03 10.39
N SER A 498 23.64 6.73 10.61
CA SER A 498 24.80 5.96 10.17
C SER A 498 24.96 5.95 8.64
N THR A 499 26.14 5.54 8.16
CA THR A 499 26.53 5.59 6.74
C THR A 499 25.46 4.98 5.82
N PHE A 500 25.00 3.76 6.10
CA PHE A 500 23.99 3.12 5.25
C PHE A 500 22.57 3.64 5.50
N SER A 501 22.27 4.08 6.72
CA SER A 501 20.99 4.72 7.07
C SER A 501 20.77 6.06 6.36
N LYS A 502 21.84 6.77 5.97
CA LYS A 502 21.74 8.02 5.18
C LYS A 502 21.07 7.79 3.83
N TYR A 503 21.50 6.78 3.07
CA TYR A 503 20.90 6.45 1.78
C TYR A 503 19.41 6.09 1.91
N LEU A 504 19.04 5.41 3.00
CA LEU A 504 17.65 5.09 3.29
C LEU A 504 16.81 6.35 3.63
N LEU A 505 17.37 7.32 4.35
CA LEU A 505 16.68 8.59 4.67
C LEU A 505 16.64 9.56 3.49
N GLU A 506 17.66 9.55 2.63
CA GLU A 506 17.72 10.36 1.41
C GLU A 506 16.77 9.84 0.33
N GLY A 507 16.43 8.55 0.38
CA GLY A 507 15.39 7.98 -0.47
C GLY A 507 14.00 8.55 -0.17
N SER A 508 13.13 8.52 -1.16
CA SER A 508 12.09 9.55 -1.28
C SER A 508 10.83 9.34 -0.41
N SER A 509 10.55 8.19 0.22
CA SER A 509 9.17 7.86 0.66
C SER A 509 8.95 7.07 1.95
N PHE A 510 7.74 7.13 2.51
CA PHE A 510 7.21 6.20 3.52
C PHE A 510 5.83 5.66 3.11
N GLU A 511 5.58 4.36 3.28
CA GLU A 511 4.26 3.75 3.29
C GLU A 511 3.56 4.05 4.63
N LEU A 512 2.33 4.56 4.62
CA LEU A 512 1.59 4.83 5.86
C LEU A 512 0.71 3.63 6.23
N LEU A 513 0.96 3.05 7.41
CA LEU A 513 0.12 1.99 7.97
C LEU A 513 -0.84 2.58 8.99
N TYR A 514 -2.14 2.48 8.67
CA TYR A 514 -3.22 3.03 9.50
C TYR A 514 -3.72 2.01 10.53
N PRO A 515 -4.06 2.46 11.76
CA PRO A 515 -4.78 1.62 12.69
C PRO A 515 -6.20 1.34 12.17
N LYS A 516 -6.77 0.20 12.57
CA LYS A 516 -8.15 -0.24 12.21
C LYS A 516 -9.22 0.82 12.51
N ARG A 517 -8.96 1.74 13.44
CA ARG A 517 -9.74 2.96 13.66
C ARG A 517 -8.77 4.13 13.95
N PRO A 518 -8.57 5.08 13.02
CA PRO A 518 -7.74 6.27 13.27
C PRO A 518 -8.53 7.30 14.07
N ASP A 519 -9.01 6.90 15.25
CA ASP A 519 -9.96 7.69 16.03
C ASP A 519 -9.32 9.01 16.48
N LYS A 520 -8.03 9.06 16.82
CA LYS A 520 -7.35 10.29 17.28
C LYS A 520 -7.24 11.39 16.22
N GLU A 521 -6.73 11.06 15.03
CA GLU A 521 -6.61 12.06 13.94
C GLU A 521 -8.00 12.53 13.50
N ILE A 522 -8.97 11.62 13.36
CA ILE A 522 -10.36 12.00 13.06
C ILE A 522 -10.93 12.90 14.16
N ILE A 523 -10.66 12.60 15.45
CA ILE A 523 -11.08 13.44 16.59
C ILE A 523 -10.39 14.80 16.55
N LYS A 524 -9.11 14.89 16.17
CA LYS A 524 -8.37 16.15 16.05
C LYS A 524 -8.95 17.04 14.95
N TYR A 525 -9.22 16.49 13.77
CA TYR A 525 -9.91 17.20 12.69
C TYR A 525 -11.34 17.59 13.09
N LEU A 526 -12.07 16.70 13.78
CA LEU A 526 -13.40 16.98 14.30
C LEU A 526 -13.38 18.12 15.31
N LYS A 527 -12.43 18.10 16.26
CA LYS A 527 -12.25 19.14 17.29
C LYS A 527 -11.99 20.48 16.64
N LYS A 528 -11.04 20.55 15.70
CA LYS A 528 -10.75 21.77 14.93
C LYS A 528 -12.00 22.29 14.21
N ARG A 529 -12.69 21.43 13.46
CA ARG A 529 -13.91 21.76 12.72
C ARG A 529 -15.04 22.27 13.62
N LEU A 530 -15.27 21.64 14.77
CA LEU A 530 -16.32 22.05 15.71
C LEU A 530 -15.99 23.38 16.37
N LEU A 531 -14.72 23.59 16.77
CA LEU A 531 -14.27 24.82 17.41
C LEU A 531 -14.29 26.01 16.46
N GLU A 532 -13.97 25.82 15.18
CA GLU A 532 -13.99 26.88 14.14
C GLU A 532 -15.41 27.19 13.62
N LYS A 533 -16.38 26.32 13.89
CA LYS A 533 -17.75 26.50 13.41
C LYS A 533 -18.38 27.76 14.01
N ARG A 534 -18.99 28.58 13.17
CA ARG A 534 -19.73 29.76 13.62
C ARG A 534 -21.15 29.36 14.01
N VAL A 535 -21.53 29.69 15.24
CA VAL A 535 -22.86 29.41 15.80
C VAL A 535 -23.50 30.73 16.17
N THR A 536 -24.74 30.92 15.70
CA THR A 536 -25.55 32.08 16.09
C THR A 536 -26.31 31.74 17.36
N VAL A 537 -26.18 32.58 18.38
CA VAL A 537 -26.92 32.45 19.63
C VAL A 537 -27.74 33.69 19.92
N ALA A 538 -28.83 33.54 20.67
CA ALA A 538 -29.66 34.64 21.11
C ALA A 538 -30.08 34.49 22.57
N CYS A 539 -30.22 35.62 23.27
CA CYS A 539 -30.73 35.64 24.62
C CYS A 539 -32.26 35.43 24.61
N LEU A 540 -32.75 34.38 25.26
CA LEU A 540 -34.18 34.10 25.36
C LEU A 540 -34.87 34.87 26.49
N HIS A 541 -34.08 35.49 27.38
CA HIS A 541 -34.57 36.36 28.45
C HIS A 541 -34.91 37.77 27.91
N CYS A 542 -33.92 38.56 27.45
CA CYS A 542 -34.16 39.91 26.95
C CYS A 542 -34.55 39.97 25.47
N ARG A 543 -34.22 38.94 24.66
CA ARG A 543 -34.61 38.79 23.23
C ARG A 543 -34.17 39.92 22.29
N ASN A 544 -33.31 40.80 22.80
CA ASN A 544 -32.77 41.96 22.08
C ASN A 544 -31.32 41.76 21.65
N TRP A 545 -30.70 40.67 22.08
CA TRP A 545 -29.32 40.33 21.75
C TRP A 545 -29.23 39.03 20.96
N LYS A 546 -28.53 39.08 19.82
CA LYS A 546 -28.01 37.93 19.10
C LYS A 546 -26.55 38.19 18.72
N THR A 547 -25.74 37.15 18.71
CA THR A 547 -24.36 37.21 18.20
C THR A 547 -24.02 35.95 17.41
N THR A 548 -23.02 36.05 16.53
CA THR A 548 -22.51 34.89 15.78
C THR A 548 -21.00 34.80 15.98
N LEU A 549 -20.61 33.88 16.84
CA LEU A 549 -19.22 33.65 17.21
C LEU A 549 -18.78 32.27 16.76
N SER A 550 -17.47 32.12 16.57
CA SER A 550 -16.85 30.80 16.50
C SER A 550 -17.04 30.07 17.83
N VAL A 551 -17.27 28.75 17.83
CA VAL A 551 -17.44 27.98 19.08
C VAL A 551 -16.26 28.19 20.04
N ASN A 552 -15.05 28.35 19.50
CA ASN A 552 -13.85 28.61 20.30
C ASN A 552 -13.95 29.91 21.14
N ASN A 553 -14.67 30.91 20.66
CA ASN A 553 -14.73 32.26 21.23
C ASN A 553 -15.89 32.45 22.23
N PHE A 554 -16.62 31.38 22.57
CA PHE A 554 -17.56 31.43 23.68
C PHE A 554 -16.83 31.17 25.00
N ASP A 555 -17.23 31.89 26.04
CA ASP A 555 -16.84 31.62 27.42
C ASP A 555 -17.41 30.28 27.89
N ASP A 556 -16.79 29.68 28.91
CA ASP A 556 -17.25 28.40 29.47
C ASP A 556 -18.70 28.48 29.95
N ASN A 557 -19.12 29.64 30.46
CA ASN A 557 -20.48 29.93 30.88
C ASN A 557 -20.99 31.22 30.19
N PRO A 558 -21.50 31.12 28.94
CA PRO A 558 -21.86 32.30 28.17
C PRO A 558 -23.02 33.08 28.83
N GLN A 559 -22.92 34.41 28.82
CA GLN A 559 -23.92 35.33 29.37
C GLN A 559 -24.33 36.39 28.33
N CYS A 560 -25.56 36.86 28.43
CA CYS A 560 -26.02 37.96 27.59
C CYS A 560 -25.38 39.28 28.05
N PRO A 561 -24.66 40.02 27.19
CA PRO A 561 -24.00 41.27 27.58
C PRO A 561 -24.97 42.43 27.86
N GLN A 562 -26.26 42.29 27.52
CA GLN A 562 -27.28 43.31 27.77
C GLN A 562 -28.06 43.13 29.08
N CYS A 563 -28.24 41.90 29.55
CA CYS A 563 -29.08 41.61 30.72
C CYS A 563 -28.46 40.58 31.68
N SER A 564 -27.22 40.16 31.42
CA SER A 564 -26.46 39.16 32.17
C SER A 564 -27.13 37.79 32.34
N ALA A 565 -28.26 37.54 31.67
CA ALA A 565 -28.94 36.25 31.70
C ALA A 565 -28.12 35.17 30.97
N ARG A 566 -28.04 33.98 31.57
CA ARG A 566 -27.40 32.78 31.01
C ARG A 566 -28.30 31.97 30.08
N TYR A 567 -29.56 32.37 29.95
CA TYR A 567 -30.56 31.64 29.16
C TYR A 567 -30.43 31.98 27.67
N ILE A 568 -29.49 31.31 27.01
CA ILE A 568 -29.05 31.55 25.63
C ILE A 568 -29.35 30.31 24.79
N GLY A 569 -30.08 30.48 23.68
CA GLY A 569 -30.40 29.42 22.72
C GLY A 569 -29.65 29.56 21.40
N ILE A 570 -29.46 28.45 20.68
CA ILE A 570 -28.86 28.42 19.35
C ILE A 570 -29.93 28.67 18.28
N LEU A 571 -29.63 29.56 17.35
CA LEU A 571 -30.45 29.84 16.17
C LEU A 571 -29.86 29.13 14.95
N ARG A 572 -30.71 28.50 14.13
CA ARG A 572 -30.32 27.77 12.91
C ARG A 572 -30.59 28.58 11.64
N ARG A 573 -31.63 29.41 11.65
CA ARG A 573 -32.00 30.33 10.56
C ARG A 573 -31.95 31.78 11.06
N ARG A 574 -31.78 32.73 10.14
CA ARG A 574 -31.71 34.17 10.47
C ARG A 574 -33.01 34.71 11.06
N GLU A 575 -34.14 34.14 10.64
CA GLU A 575 -35.52 34.50 11.04
C GLU A 575 -35.91 33.95 12.42
N ASP A 576 -35.14 33.01 12.98
CA ASP A 576 -35.47 32.35 14.25
C ASP A 576 -35.58 33.33 15.43
N LEU A 577 -34.89 34.48 15.38
CA LEU A 577 -35.02 35.52 16.42
C LEU A 577 -36.41 36.17 16.40
N GLU A 578 -37.03 36.30 15.23
CA GLU A 578 -38.39 36.85 15.10
C GLU A 578 -39.41 35.86 15.66
N ILE A 579 -39.20 34.56 15.47
CA ILE A 579 -40.01 33.50 16.07
C ILE A 579 -39.93 33.55 17.62
N VAL A 580 -38.73 33.75 18.17
CA VAL A 580 -38.51 33.95 19.62
C VAL A 580 -39.23 35.20 20.14
N ARG A 581 -39.33 36.26 19.35
CA ARG A 581 -40.06 37.50 19.69
C ARG A 581 -41.58 37.33 19.57
N LYS A 582 -42.07 36.68 18.51
CA LYS A 582 -43.51 36.43 18.24
C LYS A 582 -44.16 35.50 19.26
N GLY A 583 -43.42 34.53 19.81
CA GLY A 583 -43.92 33.54 20.76
C GLY A 583 -44.41 34.06 22.12
N GLN A 584 -44.44 35.38 22.35
CA GLN A 584 -44.99 36.00 23.56
C GLN A 584 -46.45 36.48 23.41
N LYS A 585 -46.91 36.82 22.20
CA LYS A 585 -48.23 37.44 21.97
C LYS A 585 -48.91 37.09 20.63
N GLY A 586 -48.28 36.34 19.72
CA GLY A 586 -48.85 35.99 18.41
C GLY A 586 -49.30 34.52 18.29
N LYS A 587 -50.21 34.24 17.34
CA LYS A 587 -50.49 32.87 16.89
C LYS A 587 -49.29 32.37 16.06
N LEU A 588 -48.58 31.37 16.57
CA LEU A 588 -47.51 30.68 15.84
C LEU A 588 -48.10 29.52 15.05
N ASP A 589 -47.59 29.29 13.85
CA ASP A 589 -47.88 28.07 13.09
C ASP A 589 -47.17 26.85 13.72
N GLU A 590 -47.61 25.65 13.38
CA GLU A 590 -47.06 24.39 13.92
C GLU A 590 -45.56 24.23 13.66
N GLU A 591 -45.04 24.72 12.52
CA GLU A 591 -43.60 24.73 12.23
C GLU A 591 -42.82 25.73 13.11
N GLU A 592 -43.40 26.92 13.36
CA GLU A 592 -42.80 27.94 14.23
C GLU A 592 -42.79 27.50 15.71
N LYS A 593 -43.85 26.82 16.17
CA LYS A 593 -43.90 26.23 17.53
C LYS A 593 -42.81 25.18 17.73
N LYS A 594 -42.59 24.33 16.72
CA LYS A 594 -41.54 23.30 16.75
C LYS A 594 -40.16 23.94 16.79
N THR A 595 -39.92 24.97 15.98
CA THR A 595 -38.65 25.72 15.94
C THR A 595 -38.38 26.42 17.27
N LEU A 596 -39.38 27.09 17.85
CA LEU A 596 -39.27 27.73 19.16
C LEU A 596 -38.95 26.73 20.28
N LYS A 597 -39.55 25.53 20.21
CA LYS A 597 -39.27 24.44 21.16
C LYS A 597 -37.83 23.96 21.04
N GLU A 598 -37.31 23.76 19.83
CA GLU A 598 -35.90 23.37 19.63
C GLU A 598 -34.92 24.42 20.16
N ILE A 599 -35.23 25.71 20.00
CA ILE A 599 -34.39 26.80 20.52
C ILE A 599 -34.40 26.81 22.06
N LYS A 600 -35.56 26.63 22.69
CA LYS A 600 -35.66 26.51 24.16
C LYS A 600 -34.92 25.27 24.68
N ASP A 601 -35.14 24.12 24.06
CA ASP A 601 -34.45 22.87 24.40
C ASP A 601 -32.91 23.02 24.29
N SER A 602 -32.42 23.86 23.36
CA SER A 602 -30.99 24.17 23.25
C SER A 602 -30.49 25.04 24.41
N ALA A 603 -31.29 26.01 24.86
CA ALA A 603 -30.94 26.87 25.99
C ALA A 603 -30.96 26.12 27.32
N ASP A 604 -31.88 25.16 27.48
CA ASP A 604 -31.95 24.26 28.63
C ASP A 604 -30.71 23.36 28.76
N LEU A 605 -29.98 23.13 27.66
CA LEU A 605 -28.71 22.41 27.68
C LEU A 605 -27.51 23.33 27.92
N ILE A 606 -27.52 24.54 27.34
CA ILE A 606 -26.45 25.52 27.51
C ILE A 606 -26.39 26.05 28.93
N LEU A 607 -27.53 26.18 29.61
CA LEU A 607 -27.59 26.69 30.98
C LEU A 607 -26.73 25.86 31.98
N PRO A 608 -26.87 24.51 32.06
CA PRO A 608 -26.04 23.68 32.95
C PRO A 608 -24.68 23.27 32.37
N TYR A 609 -24.55 23.04 31.05
CA TYR A 609 -23.32 22.50 30.45
C TYR A 609 -22.44 23.55 29.75
N GLY A 610 -22.91 24.80 29.62
CA GLY A 610 -22.13 25.91 29.10
C GLY A 610 -21.59 25.68 27.69
N LYS A 611 -20.32 26.05 27.46
CA LYS A 611 -19.62 25.88 26.18
C LYS A 611 -19.64 24.44 25.67
N LYS A 612 -19.64 23.43 26.55
CA LYS A 612 -19.70 22.01 26.16
C LYS A 612 -20.99 21.68 25.40
N ALA A 613 -22.12 22.27 25.78
CA ALA A 613 -23.36 22.09 25.04
C ALA A 613 -23.31 22.72 23.64
N ILE A 614 -22.66 23.88 23.51
CA ILE A 614 -22.47 24.54 22.21
C ILE A 614 -21.60 23.69 21.30
N ILE A 615 -20.52 23.09 21.82
CA ILE A 615 -19.65 22.16 21.07
C ILE A 615 -20.44 20.96 20.55
N VAL A 616 -21.29 20.35 21.38
CA VAL A 616 -22.11 19.18 20.99
C VAL A 616 -23.16 19.57 19.94
N LEU A 617 -23.86 20.69 20.15
CA LEU A 617 -24.90 21.18 19.24
C LEU A 617 -24.32 21.72 17.91
N ALA A 618 -23.03 22.02 17.87
CA ALA A 618 -22.32 22.35 16.64
C ALA A 618 -22.12 21.13 15.72
N GLY A 619 -22.30 19.91 16.21
CA GLY A 619 -22.21 18.69 15.38
C GLY A 619 -23.28 18.59 14.30
N ILE A 620 -22.94 17.94 13.19
CA ILE A 620 -23.81 17.78 12.02
C ILE A 620 -24.99 16.88 12.37
N GLY A 621 -26.22 17.40 12.22
CA GLY A 621 -27.44 16.63 12.49
C GLY A 621 -27.71 16.34 13.97
N ILE A 622 -26.97 16.97 14.87
CA ILE A 622 -27.20 16.87 16.31
C ILE A 622 -28.21 17.93 16.73
N GLY A 623 -29.41 17.49 17.11
CA GLY A 623 -30.43 18.33 17.76
C GLY A 623 -30.37 18.25 19.29
N PRO A 624 -31.16 19.08 20.01
CA PRO A 624 -31.17 19.12 21.47
C PRO A 624 -31.41 17.76 22.14
N ARG A 625 -32.28 16.91 21.56
CA ARG A 625 -32.54 15.55 22.09
C ARG A 625 -31.31 14.65 22.06
N THR A 626 -30.56 14.66 20.95
CA THR A 626 -29.32 13.89 20.80
C THR A 626 -28.21 14.48 21.66
N ALA A 627 -28.12 15.81 21.70
CA ALA A 627 -27.15 16.52 22.55
C ALA A 627 -27.35 16.21 24.04
N LYS A 628 -28.60 16.12 24.53
CA LYS A 628 -28.91 15.72 25.90
C LYS A 628 -28.35 14.33 26.25
N ARG A 629 -28.49 13.35 25.34
CA ARG A 629 -27.95 11.99 25.54
C ARG A 629 -26.42 11.97 25.58
N ILE A 630 -25.78 12.79 24.75
CA ILE A 630 -24.32 12.91 24.74
C ILE A 630 -23.86 13.58 26.04
N LEU A 631 -24.46 14.70 26.44
CA LEU A 631 -24.04 15.47 27.62
C LEU A 631 -24.28 14.75 28.95
N ALA A 632 -25.27 13.86 29.02
CA ALA A 632 -25.59 13.10 30.24
C ALA A 632 -24.60 11.97 30.59
N LYS A 633 -23.64 11.65 29.71
CA LYS A 633 -22.61 10.63 30.00
C LYS A 633 -21.51 11.22 30.88
N ASP A 634 -21.17 10.51 31.96
CA ASP A 634 -20.02 10.81 32.79
C ASP A 634 -18.70 10.43 32.08
N ARG A 635 -17.66 11.27 32.16
CA ARG A 635 -16.42 11.13 31.38
C ARG A 635 -15.18 11.48 32.19
N LYS A 636 -14.10 10.73 31.94
CA LYS A 636 -12.77 11.01 32.52
C LYS A 636 -11.95 11.99 31.69
N ASN A 637 -12.08 11.98 30.35
CA ASN A 637 -11.25 12.78 29.43
C ASN A 637 -12.11 13.60 28.42
N GLU A 638 -11.57 14.72 27.93
CA GLU A 638 -12.23 15.59 26.94
C GLU A 638 -12.41 14.90 25.58
N GLU A 639 -11.47 14.03 25.18
CA GLU A 639 -11.51 13.31 23.90
C GLU A 639 -12.73 12.39 23.74
N ASP A 640 -13.25 11.86 24.84
CA ASP A 640 -14.42 10.98 24.83
C ASP A 640 -15.71 11.73 24.45
N LEU A 641 -15.78 13.04 24.72
CA LEU A 641 -16.87 13.89 24.25
C LEU A 641 -16.88 13.98 22.72
N PHE A 642 -15.71 14.13 22.10
CA PHE A 642 -15.59 14.21 20.64
C PHE A 642 -15.86 12.85 19.97
N ARG A 643 -15.50 11.73 20.60
CA ARG A 643 -15.89 10.38 20.14
C ARG A 643 -17.41 10.21 20.07
N ASP A 644 -18.11 10.65 21.12
CA ASP A 644 -19.57 10.58 21.16
C ASP A 644 -20.22 11.44 20.08
N ILE A 645 -19.73 12.66 19.86
CA ILE A 645 -20.20 13.54 18.78
C ILE A 645 -19.99 12.86 17.42
N LEU A 646 -18.79 12.33 17.15
CA LEU A 646 -18.49 11.61 15.91
C LEU A 646 -19.44 10.43 15.67
N SER A 647 -19.74 9.66 16.72
CA SER A 647 -20.66 8.53 16.64
C SER A 647 -22.08 8.98 16.27
N ALA A 648 -22.55 10.10 16.84
CA ALA A 648 -23.86 10.65 16.57
C ALA A 648 -23.98 11.20 15.14
N GLU A 649 -22.94 11.86 14.62
CA GLU A 649 -22.90 12.32 13.22
C GLU A 649 -22.95 11.15 12.23
N ARG A 650 -22.27 10.03 12.53
CA ARG A 650 -22.32 8.81 11.70
C ARG A 650 -23.72 8.20 11.68
N VAL A 651 -24.41 8.15 12.82
CA VAL A 651 -25.79 7.67 12.90
C VAL A 651 -26.73 8.59 12.10
N TYR A 652 -26.55 9.90 12.20
CA TYR A 652 -27.31 10.86 11.39
C TYR A 652 -27.05 10.69 9.90
N ALA A 653 -25.79 10.57 9.46
CA ALA A 653 -25.45 10.37 8.05
C ALA A 653 -26.07 9.08 7.47
N ARG A 654 -26.04 7.97 8.23
CA ARG A 654 -26.67 6.70 7.84
C ARG A 654 -28.17 6.81 7.73
N THR A 655 -28.82 7.45 8.71
CA THR A 655 -30.28 7.55 8.74
C THR A 655 -30.79 8.55 7.70
N LYS A 656 -30.07 9.66 7.44
CA LYS A 656 -30.42 10.68 6.43
C LYS A 656 -30.66 10.08 5.03
N MET A 657 -29.93 9.05 4.63
CA MET A 657 -30.13 8.35 3.35
C MET A 657 -31.53 7.73 3.23
N PHE A 658 -32.12 7.24 4.32
CA PHE A 658 -33.48 6.65 4.34
C PHE A 658 -34.59 7.71 4.38
N TRP A 659 -34.32 8.93 4.84
CA TRP A 659 -35.32 10.01 4.87
C TRP A 659 -35.44 10.74 3.52
N GLN A 660 -34.40 10.72 2.70
CA GLN A 660 -34.42 11.29 1.34
C GLN A 660 -35.09 10.35 0.33
N SER A 661 -35.00 9.03 0.51
CA SER A 661 -35.70 8.04 -0.33
C SER A 661 -37.21 7.97 -0.09
N ASN A 662 -37.70 8.45 1.06
CA ASN A 662 -39.14 8.52 1.37
C ASN A 662 -39.78 9.88 1.02
N LYS A 663 -39.03 10.77 0.36
CA LYS A 663 -39.51 12.08 -0.13
C LYS A 663 -39.45 12.23 -1.66
N GLN A 664 -39.02 11.18 -2.37
CA GLN A 664 -39.38 10.91 -3.77
C GLN A 664 -40.50 9.88 -3.76
#